data_AF-A0A183PWL9-F1
#
_entry.id   AF-A0A183PWL9-F1
#
_cell.length_a   1.000
_cell.length_b   1.000
_cell.length_c   1.000
_cell.angle_alpha   90.00
_cell.angle_beta   90.00
_cell.angle_gamma   90.00
#
_symmetry.space_group_name_H-M   'P 1'
#
loop_
_entity.id
_entity.type
_entity.pdbx_description
1 polymer ?
#
loop_
_entity_poly.entity_id
_entity_poly.type
_entity_poly.pdbx_seq_one_letter_code
_entity_poly.pdbx_strand_id
1 'polypeptide(L)'
;MADDGRSLEEENRQLKSALKVSMQEKYEAAEYGLTLLETNQQLKNQLDELGGKYEELDRELKITRKVMSFKLLTHSQLQSLEEQNLIQRRLSIAGFQEEDDLVSESANRERVLRNQVHDLEVELKELRLKYERQMAENDTLHKRNIEQQSAHEDLEKQFRNLKSDIRDAKAKEVQILNEYDDLEAENLELQKTILSLKTSQRLQEENDVIHVQLEEITRLKRMTEKSLEDALESLQIERDQRHNLRKELDSRIISDSISHLSDLRNLNNLANVSKLSQLQESNTECQKLDTNVSTNELPGSDVKNREENKSGSKHPSPDDLLTELRTTEIAKYEAELAHIEAEKNELTRTLEITQRSLELATSEVSNKQERINGLLAQLDAIMSVKSEADSEFEVKELELEAQPTANCKNAMVESCISMTSHTDENEDPNTNTQNDLKRLRRALRLNENRYSVALRQIASMQHDLWRYHEREKIDSRPELASEESLKQELVRLQGILEQRNEEIKTLQQKLSDNEQTICKNYSKICSVTETYKQCLIVLIGIYSFVCSVIKVSPHKQVAYVADRFNIPLRSEKDSSENSVASDLVGTDKSIDEQLGQDCGIKPTGSPTSNTKTTTSTTTTTESDFEVLSEEADLHLTVVTQLRHLVSTFNEKYSQISNQVQITVL
;
A
#
# COMPACT_ATOMS: atom_id res chain seq x y z
N MET A 1 189.23 83.82 10.82
CA MET A 1 188.57 83.15 9.68
C MET A 1 188.45 81.67 10.02
N ALA A 2 187.37 81.28 10.71
CA ALA A 2 187.19 79.91 11.23
C ALA A 2 185.71 79.55 11.51
N ASP A 3 184.75 80.31 10.97
CA ASP A 3 183.35 80.23 11.38
C ASP A 3 182.40 79.86 10.21
N ASP A 4 182.64 80.40 9.01
CA ASP A 4 181.79 80.19 7.82
C ASP A 4 181.58 78.71 7.47
N GLY A 5 182.59 77.87 7.70
CA GLY A 5 182.53 76.43 7.42
C GLY A 5 181.43 75.69 8.19
N ARG A 6 181.11 76.12 9.41
CA ARG A 6 180.07 75.47 10.24
C ARG A 6 178.65 75.84 9.80
N SER A 7 178.47 77.01 9.20
CA SER A 7 177.17 77.47 8.69
C SER A 7 176.71 76.58 7.51
N LEU A 8 177.59 76.37 6.54
CA LEU A 8 177.31 75.55 5.35
C LEU A 8 177.03 74.09 5.68
N GLU A 9 177.69 73.50 6.68
CA GLU A 9 177.42 72.13 7.12
C GLU A 9 176.04 71.99 7.80
N GLU A 10 175.56 73.03 8.48
CA GLU A 10 174.23 73.05 9.10
C GLU A 10 173.14 73.20 8.04
N GLU A 11 173.29 74.12 7.09
CA GLU A 11 172.37 74.30 5.96
C GLU A 11 172.29 73.05 5.08
N ASN A 12 173.43 72.44 4.75
CA ASN A 12 173.46 71.21 3.96
C ASN A 12 172.77 70.03 4.67
N ARG A 13 172.83 70.00 6.01
CA ARG A 13 172.11 69.02 6.86
C ARG A 13 170.60 69.29 6.88
N GLN A 14 170.18 70.56 6.97
CA GLN A 14 168.78 70.97 6.89
C GLN A 14 168.19 70.63 5.51
N LEU A 15 168.89 70.94 4.41
CA LEU A 15 168.46 70.59 3.04
C LEU A 15 168.35 69.07 2.84
N LYS A 16 169.30 68.27 3.37
CA LYS A 16 169.20 66.81 3.37
C LYS A 16 168.03 66.29 4.21
N SER A 17 167.73 66.94 5.33
CA SER A 17 166.57 66.60 6.16
C SER A 17 165.25 66.93 5.45
N ALA A 18 165.10 68.13 4.90
CA ALA A 18 163.93 68.56 4.15
C ALA A 18 163.73 67.72 2.87
N LEU A 19 164.80 67.34 2.18
CA LEU A 19 164.74 66.40 1.06
C LEU A 19 164.29 65.01 1.52
N LYS A 20 164.79 64.51 2.66
CA LYS A 20 164.33 63.23 3.22
C LYS A 20 162.85 63.28 3.59
N VAL A 21 162.39 64.35 4.24
CA VAL A 21 160.97 64.58 4.56
C VAL A 21 160.14 64.62 3.28
N SER A 22 160.49 65.43 2.29
CA SER A 22 159.76 65.50 1.01
C SER A 22 159.76 64.18 0.22
N MET A 23 160.82 63.38 0.33
CA MET A 23 160.85 62.03 -0.24
C MET A 23 159.96 61.06 0.54
N GLN A 24 159.93 61.16 1.87
CA GLN A 24 159.07 60.34 2.72
C GLN A 24 157.58 60.71 2.54
N GLU A 25 157.24 61.99 2.51
CA GLU A 25 155.90 62.49 2.15
C GLU A 25 155.44 61.98 0.77
N LYS A 26 156.36 61.85 -0.20
CA LYS A 26 156.07 61.25 -1.51
C LYS A 26 155.87 59.74 -1.46
N TYR A 27 156.61 59.01 -0.62
CA TYR A 27 156.38 57.59 -0.41
C TYR A 27 155.04 57.35 0.30
N GLU A 28 154.78 58.08 1.39
CA GLU A 28 153.50 58.02 2.12
C GLU A 28 152.33 58.39 1.20
N ALA A 29 152.44 59.46 0.40
CA ALA A 29 151.42 59.81 -0.60
C ALA A 29 151.26 58.77 -1.72
N ALA A 30 152.32 58.03 -2.08
CA ALA A 30 152.24 56.93 -3.04
C ALA A 30 151.61 55.66 -2.43
N GLU A 31 151.86 55.38 -1.15
CA GLU A 31 151.22 54.28 -0.41
C GLU A 31 149.72 54.58 -0.17
N TYR A 32 149.38 55.81 0.22
CA TYR A 32 147.98 56.27 0.27
C TYR A 32 147.33 56.28 -1.12
N GLY A 33 148.06 56.65 -2.18
CA GLY A 33 147.57 56.59 -3.56
C GLY A 33 147.32 55.16 -4.05
N LEU A 34 148.22 54.23 -3.73
CA LEU A 34 148.10 52.81 -4.09
C LEU A 34 146.95 52.16 -3.33
N THR A 35 146.87 52.33 -2.00
CA THR A 35 145.77 51.79 -1.19
C THR A 35 144.41 52.40 -1.56
N LEU A 36 144.37 53.68 -1.96
CA LEU A 36 143.16 54.29 -2.53
C LEU A 36 142.79 53.66 -3.88
N LEU A 37 143.76 53.32 -4.73
CA LEU A 37 143.51 52.69 -6.04
C LEU A 37 143.10 51.21 -5.90
N GLU A 38 143.70 50.48 -4.96
CA GLU A 38 143.30 49.11 -4.59
C GLU A 38 141.88 49.09 -4.01
N THR A 39 141.56 49.97 -3.06
CA THR A 39 140.19 50.07 -2.51
C THR A 39 139.19 50.55 -3.56
N ASN A 40 139.56 51.45 -4.47
CA ASN A 40 138.72 51.83 -5.62
C ASN A 40 138.45 50.63 -6.53
N GLN A 41 139.46 49.82 -6.86
CA GLN A 41 139.28 48.61 -7.66
C GLN A 41 138.48 47.53 -6.93
N GLN A 42 138.63 47.38 -5.61
CA GLN A 42 137.79 46.49 -4.80
C GLN A 42 136.32 46.94 -4.80
N LEU A 43 136.05 48.24 -4.58
CA LEU A 43 134.72 48.82 -4.65
C LEU A 43 134.10 48.68 -6.05
N LYS A 44 134.92 48.82 -7.11
CA LYS A 44 134.49 48.62 -8.49
C LYS A 44 134.14 47.15 -8.76
N ASN A 45 135.00 46.21 -8.37
CA ASN A 45 134.71 44.77 -8.46
C ASN A 45 133.41 44.42 -7.70
N GLN A 46 133.18 45.01 -6.52
CA GLN A 46 131.95 44.82 -5.74
C GLN A 46 130.72 45.42 -6.45
N LEU A 47 130.84 46.59 -7.07
CA LEU A 47 129.77 47.19 -7.89
C LEU A 47 129.45 46.34 -9.13
N ASP A 48 130.47 45.82 -9.81
CA ASP A 48 130.29 44.93 -10.97
C ASP A 48 129.65 43.59 -10.55
N GLU A 49 130.03 43.02 -9.39
CA GLU A 49 129.39 41.83 -8.81
C GLU A 49 127.94 42.09 -8.37
N LEU A 50 127.67 43.25 -7.76
CA LEU A 50 126.32 43.66 -7.37
C LEU A 50 125.43 43.93 -8.58
N GLY A 51 125.99 44.50 -9.66
CA GLY A 51 125.33 44.68 -10.95
C GLY A 51 124.94 43.34 -11.57
N GLY A 52 125.87 42.39 -11.66
CA GLY A 52 125.60 41.04 -12.16
C GLY A 52 124.51 40.30 -11.35
N LYS A 53 124.56 40.40 -10.02
CA LYS A 53 123.52 39.83 -9.13
C LYS A 53 122.16 40.51 -9.29
N TYR A 54 122.14 41.83 -9.53
CA TYR A 54 120.92 42.58 -9.81
C TYR A 54 120.30 42.19 -11.16
N GLU A 55 121.12 42.04 -12.21
CA GLU A 55 120.64 41.56 -13.52
C GLU A 55 120.12 40.13 -13.47
N GLU A 56 120.75 39.25 -12.67
CA GLU A 56 120.25 37.89 -12.47
C GLU A 56 118.89 37.90 -11.76
N LEU A 57 118.77 38.65 -10.65
CA LEU A 57 117.53 38.76 -9.89
C LEU A 57 116.39 39.41 -10.69
N ASP A 58 116.68 40.42 -11.52
CA ASP A 58 115.70 40.99 -12.46
C ASP A 58 115.27 39.97 -13.54
N ARG A 59 116.19 39.14 -14.04
CA ARG A 59 115.86 38.05 -14.98
C ARG A 59 115.01 36.97 -14.31
N GLU A 60 115.33 36.54 -13.08
CA GLU A 60 114.51 35.61 -12.28
C GLU A 60 113.12 36.19 -11.96
N LEU A 61 113.02 37.47 -11.57
CA LEU A 61 111.75 38.15 -11.34
C LEU A 61 110.91 38.25 -12.61
N LYS A 62 111.53 38.53 -13.78
CA LYS A 62 110.85 38.54 -15.08
C LYS A 62 110.35 37.15 -15.49
N ILE A 63 111.11 36.08 -15.23
CA ILE A 63 110.68 34.69 -15.46
C ILE A 63 109.52 34.34 -14.52
N THR A 64 109.67 34.59 -13.22
CA THR A 64 108.64 34.31 -12.20
C THR A 64 107.32 35.03 -12.50
N ARG A 65 107.38 36.31 -12.89
CA ARG A 65 106.22 37.11 -13.27
C ARG A 65 105.52 36.56 -14.53
N LYS A 66 106.28 36.06 -15.52
CA LYS A 66 105.73 35.36 -16.70
C LYS A 66 105.06 34.04 -16.33
N VAL A 67 105.71 33.20 -15.51
CA VAL A 67 105.15 31.91 -15.05
C VAL A 67 103.87 32.12 -14.23
N MET A 68 103.84 33.11 -13.34
CA MET A 68 102.65 33.47 -12.57
C MET A 68 101.51 33.97 -13.48
N SER A 69 101.82 34.84 -14.46
CA SER A 69 100.84 35.31 -15.45
C SER A 69 100.27 34.16 -16.29
N PHE A 70 101.11 33.24 -16.76
CA PHE A 70 100.67 32.05 -17.49
C PHE A 70 99.79 31.15 -16.61
N LYS A 71 100.19 30.87 -15.37
CA LYS A 71 99.41 30.06 -14.43
C LYS A 71 98.03 30.65 -14.15
N LEU A 72 97.94 31.97 -13.95
CA LEU A 72 96.68 32.69 -13.76
C LEU A 72 95.78 32.58 -15.00
N LEU A 73 96.34 32.76 -16.20
CA LEU A 73 95.60 32.62 -17.46
C LEU A 73 95.06 31.20 -17.65
N THR A 74 95.90 30.17 -17.44
CA THR A 74 95.46 28.76 -17.55
C THR A 74 94.43 28.38 -16.48
N HIS A 75 94.53 28.94 -15.27
CA HIS A 75 93.55 28.69 -14.21
C HIS A 75 92.19 29.30 -14.55
N SER A 76 92.17 30.54 -15.07
CA SER A 76 90.95 31.19 -15.55
C SER A 76 90.30 30.44 -16.72
N GLN A 77 91.09 29.91 -17.67
CA GLN A 77 90.57 29.07 -18.75
C GLN A 77 89.97 27.75 -18.23
N LEU A 78 90.64 27.08 -17.29
CA LEU A 78 90.13 25.84 -16.69
C LEU A 78 88.84 26.07 -15.91
N GLN A 79 88.76 27.13 -15.11
CA GLN A 79 87.54 27.49 -14.39
C GLN A 79 86.38 27.77 -15.36
N SER A 80 86.61 28.55 -16.42
CA SER A 80 85.58 28.85 -17.42
C SER A 80 85.09 27.59 -18.16
N LEU A 81 85.99 26.64 -18.44
CA LEU A 81 85.64 25.34 -19.03
C LEU A 81 84.82 24.47 -18.05
N GLU A 82 85.18 24.46 -16.77
CA GLU A 82 84.47 23.72 -15.72
C GLU A 82 83.07 24.30 -15.46
N GLU A 83 82.93 25.63 -15.43
CA GLU A 83 81.64 26.34 -15.38
C GLU A 83 80.78 26.01 -16.62
N GLN A 84 81.34 26.00 -17.83
CA GLN A 84 80.60 25.58 -19.03
C GLN A 84 80.12 24.12 -18.96
N ASN A 85 80.98 23.19 -18.51
CA ASN A 85 80.59 21.79 -18.35
C ASN A 85 79.48 21.61 -17.29
N LEU A 86 79.55 22.36 -16.18
CA LEU A 86 78.53 22.35 -15.14
C LEU A 86 77.18 22.91 -15.65
N ILE A 87 77.21 24.00 -16.42
CA ILE A 87 76.03 24.58 -17.07
C ILE A 87 75.43 23.60 -18.07
N GLN A 88 76.23 23.01 -18.96
CA GLN A 88 75.77 22.03 -19.95
C GLN A 88 75.14 20.81 -19.26
N ARG A 89 75.76 20.29 -18.20
CA ARG A 89 75.21 19.18 -17.42
C ARG A 89 73.89 19.54 -16.74
N ARG A 90 73.77 20.76 -16.19
CA ARG A 90 72.52 21.23 -15.56
C ARG A 90 71.40 21.43 -16.59
N LEU A 91 71.71 21.95 -17.78
CA LEU A 91 70.75 22.09 -18.89
C LEU A 91 70.29 20.72 -19.40
N SER A 92 71.20 19.75 -19.54
CA SER A 92 70.84 18.38 -19.92
C SER A 92 69.95 17.70 -18.88
N ILE A 93 70.23 17.86 -17.58
CA ILE A 93 69.38 17.32 -16.51
C ILE A 93 68.01 17.98 -16.52
N ALA A 94 67.94 19.32 -16.66
CA ALA A 94 66.66 20.04 -16.73
C ALA A 94 65.81 19.58 -17.94
N GLY A 95 66.43 19.38 -19.11
CA GLY A 95 65.73 18.85 -20.29
C GLY A 95 65.19 17.44 -20.11
N PHE A 96 65.95 16.54 -19.45
CA PHE A 96 65.43 15.21 -19.10
C PHE A 96 64.31 15.26 -18.06
N GLN A 97 64.34 16.21 -17.12
CA GLN A 97 63.26 16.41 -16.16
C GLN A 97 61.99 16.94 -16.83
N GLU A 98 62.11 17.92 -17.73
CA GLU A 98 61.00 18.43 -18.54
C GLU A 98 60.39 17.34 -19.44
N GLU A 99 61.22 16.46 -20.03
CA GLU A 99 60.75 15.30 -20.80
C GLU A 99 60.00 14.27 -19.92
N ASP A 100 60.54 13.90 -18.76
CA ASP A 100 59.92 12.94 -17.84
C ASP A 100 58.62 13.50 -17.21
N ASP A 101 58.60 14.79 -16.85
CA ASP A 101 57.40 15.50 -16.39
C ASP A 101 56.30 15.47 -17.46
N LEU A 102 56.61 15.84 -18.71
CA LEU A 102 55.65 15.81 -19.83
C LEU A 102 55.16 14.40 -20.18
N VAL A 103 56.03 13.40 -20.13
CA VAL A 103 55.67 11.98 -20.31
C VAL A 103 54.76 11.52 -19.17
N SER A 104 55.05 11.91 -17.92
CA SER A 104 54.23 11.56 -16.76
C SER A 104 52.84 12.20 -16.80
N GLU A 105 52.74 13.48 -17.21
CA GLU A 105 51.46 14.17 -17.39
C GLU A 105 50.65 13.52 -18.50
N SER A 106 51.27 13.24 -19.65
CA SER A 106 50.65 12.57 -20.79
C SER A 106 50.11 11.18 -20.39
N ALA A 107 50.93 10.36 -19.73
CA ALA A 107 50.54 9.04 -19.25
C ALA A 107 49.46 9.08 -18.15
N ASN A 108 49.41 10.15 -17.35
CA ASN A 108 48.34 10.36 -16.37
C ASN A 108 47.02 10.82 -17.04
N ARG A 109 47.10 11.72 -18.01
CA ARG A 109 45.96 12.17 -18.82
C ARG A 109 45.34 11.02 -19.62
N GLU A 110 46.17 10.20 -20.27
CA GLU A 110 45.73 9.00 -20.99
C GLU A 110 45.09 7.97 -20.05
N ARG A 111 45.57 7.86 -18.80
CA ARG A 111 44.97 7.01 -17.76
C ARG A 111 43.60 7.51 -17.31
N VAL A 112 43.44 8.81 -17.07
CA VAL A 112 42.15 9.43 -16.71
C VAL A 112 41.13 9.22 -17.84
N LEU A 113 41.52 9.46 -19.09
CA LEU A 113 40.65 9.24 -20.25
C LEU A 113 40.28 7.76 -20.43
N ARG A 114 41.22 6.82 -20.24
CA ARG A 114 40.93 5.38 -20.27
C ARG A 114 39.96 4.95 -19.16
N ASN A 115 40.09 5.50 -17.96
CA ASN A 115 39.15 5.24 -16.87
C ASN A 115 37.75 5.77 -17.23
N GLN A 116 37.62 7.01 -17.69
CA GLN A 116 36.34 7.59 -18.12
C GLN A 116 35.67 6.78 -19.23
N VAL A 117 36.43 6.28 -20.21
CA VAL A 117 35.90 5.37 -21.25
C VAL A 117 35.44 4.04 -20.65
N HIS A 118 36.16 3.48 -19.69
CA HIS A 118 35.77 2.25 -19.01
C HIS A 118 34.49 2.41 -18.17
N ASP A 119 34.39 3.52 -17.42
CA ASP A 119 33.22 3.84 -16.60
C ASP A 119 31.98 4.01 -17.49
N LEU A 120 32.08 4.78 -18.57
CA LEU A 120 31.02 4.93 -19.59
C LEU A 120 30.67 3.61 -20.27
N GLU A 121 31.64 2.74 -20.54
CA GLU A 121 31.39 1.39 -21.06
C GLU A 121 30.59 0.51 -20.08
N VAL A 122 30.85 0.63 -18.78
CA VAL A 122 30.11 -0.09 -17.73
C VAL A 122 28.70 0.46 -17.59
N GLU A 123 28.54 1.78 -17.55
CA GLU A 123 27.22 2.45 -17.54
C GLU A 123 26.38 2.04 -18.76
N LEU A 124 26.96 2.00 -19.96
CA LEU A 124 26.26 1.60 -21.19
C LEU A 124 25.82 0.13 -21.13
N LYS A 125 26.64 -0.76 -20.56
CA LYS A 125 26.29 -2.18 -20.32
C LYS A 125 25.16 -2.29 -19.28
N GLU A 126 25.20 -1.52 -18.20
CA GLU A 126 24.12 -1.47 -17.22
C GLU A 126 22.81 -0.92 -17.79
N LEU A 127 22.86 0.15 -18.59
CA LEU A 127 21.68 0.74 -19.21
C LEU A 127 21.03 -0.22 -20.21
N ARG A 128 21.81 -0.99 -20.98
CA ARG A 128 21.28 -2.08 -21.82
C ARG A 128 20.57 -3.15 -20.99
N LEU A 129 21.18 -3.64 -19.91
CA LEU A 129 20.56 -4.63 -19.02
C LEU A 129 19.30 -4.10 -18.32
N LYS A 130 19.26 -2.80 -17.96
CA LYS A 130 18.07 -2.13 -17.41
C LYS A 130 16.96 -2.03 -18.47
N TYR A 131 17.30 -1.66 -19.71
CA TYR A 131 16.37 -1.60 -20.84
C TYR A 131 15.81 -2.99 -21.21
N GLU A 132 16.65 -4.01 -21.33
CA GLU A 132 16.23 -5.39 -21.62
C GLU A 132 15.26 -5.93 -20.57
N ARG A 133 15.49 -5.64 -19.28
CA ARG A 133 14.56 -5.97 -18.18
C ARG A 133 13.24 -5.21 -18.31
N GLN A 134 13.27 -3.91 -18.60
CA GLN A 134 12.06 -3.10 -18.80
C GLN A 134 11.25 -3.56 -20.02
N MET A 135 11.90 -4.00 -21.10
CA MET A 135 11.21 -4.58 -22.26
C MET A 135 10.55 -5.92 -21.91
N ALA A 136 11.24 -6.81 -21.18
CA ALA A 136 10.66 -8.07 -20.71
C ALA A 136 9.50 -7.86 -19.71
N GLU A 137 9.59 -6.84 -18.85
CA GLU A 137 8.49 -6.42 -17.98
C GLU A 137 7.31 -5.89 -18.80
N ASN A 138 7.56 -5.05 -19.82
CA ASN A 138 6.52 -4.58 -20.73
C ASN A 138 5.82 -5.73 -21.46
N ASP A 139 6.56 -6.71 -21.97
CA ASP A 139 6.02 -7.93 -22.61
C ASP A 139 5.13 -8.75 -21.67
N THR A 140 5.47 -8.84 -20.38
CA THR A 140 4.64 -9.57 -19.40
C THR A 140 3.40 -8.77 -18.98
N LEU A 141 3.51 -7.45 -18.85
CA LEU A 141 2.37 -6.56 -18.66
C LEU A 141 1.42 -6.56 -19.87
N HIS A 142 1.95 -6.60 -21.10
CA HIS A 142 1.16 -6.68 -22.33
C HIS A 142 0.41 -8.02 -22.45
N LYS A 143 1.03 -9.14 -22.06
CA LYS A 143 0.36 -10.46 -21.99
C LYS A 143 -0.76 -10.43 -20.95
N ARG A 144 -0.49 -9.94 -19.74
CA ARG A 144 -1.49 -9.80 -18.67
C ARG A 144 -2.65 -8.89 -19.09
N ASN A 145 -2.40 -7.84 -19.88
CA ASN A 145 -3.43 -6.96 -20.41
C ASN A 145 -4.34 -7.70 -21.41
N ILE A 146 -3.78 -8.49 -22.34
CA ILE A 146 -4.56 -9.36 -23.24
C ILE A 146 -5.39 -10.39 -22.45
N GLU A 147 -4.81 -11.03 -21.44
CA GLU A 147 -5.51 -11.98 -20.57
C GLU A 147 -6.70 -11.31 -19.84
N GLN A 148 -6.49 -10.09 -19.32
CA GLN A 148 -7.56 -9.30 -18.69
C GLN A 148 -8.63 -8.84 -19.68
N GLN A 149 -8.27 -8.49 -20.93
CA GLN A 149 -9.23 -8.17 -21.97
C GLN A 149 -10.09 -9.38 -22.34
N SER A 150 -9.49 -10.56 -22.54
CA SER A 150 -10.24 -11.80 -22.82
C SER A 150 -11.18 -12.16 -21.67
N ALA A 151 -10.71 -12.09 -20.42
CA ALA A 151 -11.54 -12.33 -19.25
C ALA A 151 -12.70 -11.32 -19.12
N HIS A 152 -12.47 -10.05 -19.51
CA HIS A 152 -13.53 -9.03 -19.54
C HIS A 152 -14.57 -9.32 -20.63
N GLU A 153 -14.15 -9.68 -21.85
CA GLU A 153 -15.07 -10.10 -22.92
C GLU A 153 -15.92 -11.31 -22.51
N ASP A 154 -15.34 -12.28 -21.81
CA ASP A 154 -16.04 -13.48 -21.37
C ASP A 154 -17.04 -13.18 -20.23
N LEU A 155 -16.69 -12.28 -19.31
CA LEU A 155 -17.64 -11.73 -18.33
C LEU A 155 -18.78 -10.95 -19.01
N GLU A 156 -18.50 -10.18 -20.07
CA GLU A 156 -19.57 -9.54 -20.85
C GLU A 156 -20.45 -10.56 -21.57
N LYS A 157 -19.88 -11.64 -22.12
CA LYS A 157 -20.64 -12.74 -22.76
C LYS A 157 -21.58 -13.38 -21.72
N GLN A 158 -21.09 -13.67 -20.52
CA GLN A 158 -21.91 -14.18 -19.41
C GLN A 158 -23.01 -13.18 -19.00
N PHE A 159 -22.69 -11.88 -18.85
CA PHE A 159 -23.68 -10.85 -18.54
C PHE A 159 -24.76 -10.71 -19.61
N ARG A 160 -24.40 -10.80 -20.90
CA ARG A 160 -25.36 -10.81 -22.02
C ARG A 160 -26.28 -12.04 -21.97
N ASN A 161 -25.73 -13.22 -21.66
CA ASN A 161 -26.51 -14.46 -21.54
C ASN A 161 -27.49 -14.39 -20.37
N LEU A 162 -27.02 -14.08 -19.15
CA LEU A 162 -27.86 -13.92 -17.95
C LEU A 162 -28.96 -12.87 -18.15
N LYS A 163 -28.67 -11.79 -18.88
CA LYS A 163 -29.66 -10.78 -19.26
C LYS A 163 -30.69 -11.28 -20.30
N SER A 164 -30.38 -12.35 -21.05
CA SER A 164 -31.38 -13.08 -21.82
C SER A 164 -32.18 -14.02 -20.93
N ASP A 165 -31.52 -14.84 -20.11
CA ASP A 165 -32.17 -15.80 -19.22
C ASP A 165 -33.21 -15.12 -18.30
N ILE A 166 -32.90 -13.92 -17.79
CA ILE A 166 -33.83 -13.10 -16.99
C ILE A 166 -35.04 -12.59 -17.80
N ARG A 167 -34.88 -12.30 -19.11
CA ARG A 167 -36.01 -11.92 -19.98
C ARG A 167 -36.86 -13.13 -20.31
N ASP A 168 -36.24 -14.27 -20.58
CA ASP A 168 -36.91 -15.50 -20.98
C ASP A 168 -37.63 -16.15 -19.78
N ALA A 169 -37.08 -16.00 -18.57
CA ALA A 169 -37.76 -16.32 -17.30
C ALA A 169 -38.99 -15.42 -17.07
N LYS A 170 -38.87 -14.10 -17.28
CA LYS A 170 -40.01 -13.17 -17.17
C LYS A 170 -41.09 -13.39 -18.22
N ALA A 171 -40.72 -13.82 -19.43
CA ALA A 171 -41.68 -14.20 -20.45
C ALA A 171 -42.49 -15.44 -20.02
N LYS A 172 -41.83 -16.44 -19.42
CA LYS A 172 -42.49 -17.63 -18.85
C LYS A 172 -43.34 -17.30 -17.61
N GLU A 173 -42.87 -16.40 -16.74
CA GLU A 173 -43.63 -15.89 -15.60
C GLU A 173 -44.95 -15.25 -16.05
N VAL A 174 -44.89 -14.34 -17.03
CA VAL A 174 -46.09 -13.71 -17.61
C VAL A 174 -46.99 -14.74 -18.32
N GLN A 175 -46.43 -15.73 -19.02
CA GLN A 175 -47.20 -16.80 -19.63
C GLN A 175 -47.98 -17.61 -18.56
N ILE A 176 -47.31 -18.05 -17.49
CA ILE A 176 -47.92 -18.84 -16.42
C ILE A 176 -48.98 -18.04 -15.66
N LEU A 177 -48.79 -16.72 -15.49
CA LEU A 177 -49.81 -15.85 -14.92
C LEU A 177 -51.06 -15.76 -15.80
N ASN A 178 -50.91 -15.62 -17.13
CA ASN A 178 -52.05 -15.65 -18.06
C ASN A 178 -52.76 -17.02 -18.03
N GLU A 179 -52.01 -18.12 -18.03
CA GLU A 179 -52.56 -19.49 -17.92
C GLU A 179 -53.30 -19.71 -16.59
N TYR A 180 -52.86 -19.06 -15.50
CA TYR A 180 -53.56 -19.06 -14.22
C TYR A 180 -54.85 -18.22 -14.27
N ASP A 181 -54.81 -17.02 -14.87
CA ASP A 181 -55.99 -16.15 -15.02
C ASP A 181 -57.08 -16.82 -15.89
N ASP A 182 -56.69 -17.52 -16.97
CA ASP A 182 -57.59 -18.32 -17.82
C ASP A 182 -58.23 -19.49 -17.02
N LEU A 183 -57.46 -20.18 -16.17
CA LEU A 183 -57.97 -21.25 -15.30
C LEU A 183 -58.88 -20.71 -14.17
N GLU A 184 -58.62 -19.52 -13.64
CA GLU A 184 -59.53 -18.88 -12.68
C GLU A 184 -60.84 -18.46 -13.38
N ALA A 185 -60.78 -17.99 -14.62
CA ALA A 185 -61.95 -17.70 -15.43
C ALA A 185 -62.81 -18.95 -15.73
N GLU A 186 -62.20 -20.07 -16.13
CA GLU A 186 -62.89 -21.35 -16.32
C GLU A 186 -63.54 -21.82 -15.00
N ASN A 187 -62.80 -21.77 -13.89
CA ASN A 187 -63.30 -22.16 -12.57
C ASN A 187 -64.51 -21.30 -12.15
N LEU A 188 -64.46 -19.98 -12.40
CA LEU A 188 -65.60 -19.09 -12.16
C LEU A 188 -66.80 -19.40 -13.08
N GLU A 189 -66.60 -19.91 -14.29
CA GLU A 189 -67.69 -20.37 -15.17
C GLU A 189 -68.26 -21.73 -14.74
N LEU A 190 -67.41 -22.68 -14.34
CA LEU A 190 -67.83 -23.95 -13.74
C LEU A 190 -68.62 -23.73 -12.45
N GLN A 191 -68.22 -22.77 -11.60
CA GLN A 191 -69.01 -22.40 -10.41
C GLN A 191 -70.38 -21.81 -10.78
N LYS A 192 -70.47 -20.92 -11.78
CA LYS A 192 -71.75 -20.36 -12.27
C LYS A 192 -72.68 -21.45 -12.82
N THR A 193 -72.15 -22.37 -13.62
CA THR A 193 -72.94 -23.48 -14.19
C THR A 193 -73.39 -24.47 -13.12
N ILE A 194 -72.53 -24.83 -12.15
CA ILE A 194 -72.92 -25.67 -11.00
C ILE A 194 -74.01 -25.00 -10.14
N LEU A 195 -73.93 -23.69 -9.91
CA LEU A 195 -74.97 -22.95 -9.19
C LEU A 195 -76.29 -22.92 -9.97
N SER A 196 -76.24 -22.68 -11.27
CA SER A 196 -77.42 -22.71 -12.17
C SER A 196 -78.07 -24.10 -12.23
N LEU A 197 -77.27 -25.16 -12.30
CA LEU A 197 -77.77 -26.54 -12.25
C LEU A 197 -78.42 -26.86 -10.90
N LYS A 198 -77.82 -26.43 -9.77
CA LYS A 198 -78.41 -26.60 -8.43
C LYS A 198 -79.73 -25.85 -8.25
N THR A 199 -79.86 -24.63 -8.80
CA THR A 199 -81.15 -23.93 -8.78
C THR A 199 -82.18 -24.58 -9.70
N SER A 200 -81.78 -25.07 -10.88
CA SER A 200 -82.65 -25.82 -11.78
C SER A 200 -83.11 -27.16 -11.18
N GLN A 201 -82.23 -27.88 -10.47
CA GLN A 201 -82.57 -29.12 -9.76
C GLN A 201 -83.60 -28.87 -8.66
N ARG A 202 -83.39 -27.85 -7.81
CA ARG A 202 -84.37 -27.47 -6.79
C ARG A 202 -85.72 -27.06 -7.37
N LEU A 203 -85.73 -26.31 -8.48
CA LEU A 203 -86.98 -25.96 -9.17
C LEU A 203 -87.68 -27.19 -9.77
N GLN A 204 -86.92 -28.21 -10.20
CA GLN A 204 -87.49 -29.49 -10.63
C GLN A 204 -88.05 -30.28 -9.44
N GLU A 205 -87.32 -30.39 -8.33
CA GLU A 205 -87.80 -31.03 -7.09
C GLU A 205 -89.10 -30.38 -6.56
N GLU A 206 -89.14 -29.04 -6.55
CA GLU A 206 -90.33 -28.26 -6.17
C GLU A 206 -91.51 -28.51 -7.15
N ASN A 207 -91.23 -28.69 -8.45
CA ASN A 207 -92.24 -29.03 -9.47
C ASN A 207 -92.72 -30.49 -9.36
N ASP A 208 -91.83 -31.45 -9.12
CA ASP A 208 -92.15 -32.87 -8.95
C ASP A 208 -93.04 -33.09 -7.71
N VAL A 209 -92.78 -32.35 -6.62
CA VAL A 209 -93.65 -32.30 -5.44
C VAL A 209 -95.03 -31.73 -5.77
N ILE A 210 -95.12 -30.68 -6.59
CA ILE A 210 -96.40 -30.12 -7.07
C ILE A 210 -97.14 -31.15 -7.95
N HIS A 211 -96.43 -31.89 -8.81
CA HIS A 211 -97.01 -32.97 -9.62
C HIS A 211 -97.60 -34.09 -8.74
N VAL A 212 -96.86 -34.58 -7.74
CA VAL A 212 -97.36 -35.61 -6.80
C VAL A 212 -98.58 -35.09 -6.01
N GLN A 213 -98.57 -33.83 -5.59
CA GLN A 213 -99.73 -33.21 -4.93
C GLN A 213 -100.95 -33.10 -5.86
N LEU A 214 -100.75 -32.72 -7.12
CA LEU A 214 -101.81 -32.69 -8.14
C LEU A 214 -102.37 -34.09 -8.45
N GLU A 215 -101.52 -35.12 -8.50
CA GLU A 215 -101.96 -36.50 -8.68
C GLU A 215 -102.79 -37.00 -7.50
N GLU A 216 -102.39 -36.73 -6.26
CA GLU A 216 -103.14 -37.10 -5.07
C GLU A 216 -104.46 -36.32 -4.96
N ILE A 217 -104.47 -35.01 -5.24
CA ILE A 217 -105.71 -34.22 -5.35
C ILE A 217 -106.63 -34.81 -6.43
N THR A 218 -106.07 -35.24 -7.56
CA THR A 218 -106.84 -35.87 -8.65
C THR A 218 -107.33 -37.28 -8.28
N ARG A 219 -106.58 -38.03 -7.45
CA ARG A 219 -106.98 -39.34 -6.93
C ARG A 219 -108.09 -39.22 -5.90
N LEU A 220 -107.97 -38.27 -4.97
CA LEU A 220 -108.99 -37.93 -3.98
C LEU A 220 -110.26 -37.42 -4.67
N LYS A 221 -110.13 -36.56 -5.69
CA LYS A 221 -111.25 -36.11 -6.54
C LYS A 221 -111.94 -37.30 -7.21
N ARG A 222 -111.20 -38.23 -7.82
CA ARG A 222 -111.79 -39.47 -8.38
C ARG A 222 -112.46 -40.34 -7.32
N MET A 223 -111.95 -40.40 -6.09
CA MET A 223 -112.59 -41.12 -4.99
C MET A 223 -113.87 -40.44 -4.48
N THR A 224 -113.93 -39.11 -4.43
CA THR A 224 -115.15 -38.39 -4.02
C THR A 224 -116.19 -38.34 -5.12
N GLU A 225 -115.78 -38.24 -6.39
CA GLU A 225 -116.64 -38.41 -7.56
C GLU A 225 -117.25 -39.81 -7.58
N LYS A 226 -116.44 -40.86 -7.37
CA LYS A 226 -116.96 -42.23 -7.32
C LYS A 226 -117.82 -42.51 -6.08
N SER A 227 -117.45 -42.01 -4.90
CA SER A 227 -118.27 -42.13 -3.69
C SER A 227 -119.63 -41.41 -3.83
N LEU A 228 -119.66 -40.30 -4.57
CA LEU A 228 -120.91 -39.63 -4.96
C LEU A 228 -121.72 -40.47 -5.95
N GLU A 229 -121.07 -41.09 -6.93
CA GLU A 229 -121.70 -41.99 -7.91
C GLU A 229 -122.28 -43.25 -7.24
N ASP A 230 -121.50 -43.94 -6.40
CA ASP A 230 -121.91 -45.07 -5.56
C ASP A 230 -123.11 -44.70 -4.65
N ALA A 231 -123.12 -43.47 -4.10
CA ALA A 231 -124.23 -42.97 -3.27
C ALA A 231 -125.49 -42.63 -4.10
N LEU A 232 -125.32 -42.13 -5.33
CA LEU A 232 -126.42 -41.88 -6.26
C LEU A 232 -127.01 -43.18 -6.81
N GLU A 233 -126.18 -44.19 -7.11
CA GLU A 233 -126.63 -45.53 -7.47
C GLU A 233 -127.35 -46.20 -6.29
N SER A 234 -126.82 -46.10 -5.07
CA SER A 234 -127.50 -46.58 -3.86
C SER A 234 -128.86 -45.92 -3.63
N LEU A 235 -128.98 -44.60 -3.86
CA LEU A 235 -130.26 -43.89 -3.84
C LEU A 235 -131.21 -44.31 -4.98
N GLN A 236 -130.69 -44.67 -6.15
CA GLN A 236 -131.49 -45.20 -7.25
C GLN A 236 -131.98 -46.61 -6.94
N ILE A 237 -131.13 -47.48 -6.38
CA ILE A 237 -131.49 -48.81 -5.89
C ILE A 237 -132.54 -48.71 -4.76
N GLU A 238 -132.39 -47.77 -3.82
CA GLU A 238 -133.41 -47.54 -2.77
C GLU A 238 -134.76 -47.07 -3.37
N ARG A 239 -134.72 -46.22 -4.42
CA ARG A 239 -135.93 -45.82 -5.16
C ARG A 239 -136.57 -46.99 -5.90
N ASP A 240 -135.79 -47.81 -6.59
CA ASP A 240 -136.30 -48.95 -7.35
C ASP A 240 -136.78 -50.07 -6.43
N GLN A 241 -136.14 -50.28 -5.27
CA GLN A 241 -136.67 -51.12 -4.18
C GLN A 241 -137.98 -50.56 -3.64
N ARG A 242 -138.07 -49.25 -3.33
CA ARG A 242 -139.35 -48.63 -2.92
C ARG A 242 -140.43 -48.73 -3.99
N HIS A 243 -140.07 -48.64 -5.27
CA HIS A 243 -141.00 -48.76 -6.39
C HIS A 243 -141.46 -50.19 -6.60
N ASN A 244 -140.58 -51.18 -6.44
CA ASN A 244 -140.92 -52.60 -6.49
C ASN A 244 -141.75 -53.02 -5.27
N LEU A 245 -141.43 -52.56 -4.06
CA LEU A 245 -142.27 -52.76 -2.87
C LEU A 245 -143.65 -52.10 -3.01
N ARG A 246 -143.75 -50.96 -3.71
CA ARG A 246 -145.04 -50.36 -4.10
C ARG A 246 -145.79 -51.25 -5.11
N LYS A 247 -145.14 -51.71 -6.18
CA LYS A 247 -145.74 -52.67 -7.13
C LYS A 247 -146.19 -53.96 -6.45
N GLU A 248 -145.42 -54.47 -5.50
CA GLU A 248 -145.79 -55.64 -4.71
C GLU A 248 -146.97 -55.34 -3.79
N LEU A 249 -147.05 -54.17 -3.16
CA LEU A 249 -148.23 -53.74 -2.39
C LEU A 249 -149.47 -53.55 -3.29
N ASP A 250 -149.34 -52.92 -4.46
CA ASP A 250 -150.42 -52.77 -5.43
C ASP A 250 -150.87 -54.14 -5.95
N SER A 251 -149.92 -55.04 -6.25
CA SER A 251 -150.20 -56.43 -6.65
C SER A 251 -150.79 -57.26 -5.51
N ARG A 252 -150.42 -57.01 -4.25
CA ARG A 252 -151.05 -57.60 -3.06
C ARG A 252 -152.47 -57.10 -2.90
N ILE A 253 -152.74 -55.80 -3.03
CA ILE A 253 -154.10 -55.24 -2.98
C ILE A 253 -154.98 -55.87 -4.08
N ILE A 254 -154.46 -56.04 -5.29
CA ILE A 254 -155.16 -56.75 -6.38
C ILE A 254 -155.38 -58.24 -6.02
N SER A 255 -154.35 -58.95 -5.52
CA SER A 255 -154.43 -60.36 -5.13
C SER A 255 -155.38 -60.61 -3.97
N ASP A 256 -155.33 -59.78 -2.93
CA ASP A 256 -156.14 -59.85 -1.71
C ASP A 256 -157.60 -59.53 -2.03
N SER A 257 -157.88 -58.64 -2.99
CA SER A 257 -159.25 -58.41 -3.49
C SER A 257 -159.90 -59.65 -4.12
N ILE A 258 -159.09 -60.58 -4.63
CA ILE A 258 -159.52 -61.86 -5.20
C ILE A 258 -159.50 -62.95 -4.09
N SER A 259 -158.48 -62.94 -3.23
CA SER A 259 -158.24 -63.97 -2.20
C SER A 259 -159.18 -63.84 -0.98
N HIS A 260 -159.70 -62.64 -0.69
CA HIS A 260 -160.71 -62.43 0.36
C HIS A 260 -162.03 -63.19 0.09
N LEU A 261 -162.28 -63.66 -1.14
CA LEU A 261 -163.42 -64.52 -1.47
C LEU A 261 -163.12 -66.02 -1.38
N SER A 262 -161.85 -66.45 -1.42
CA SER A 262 -161.46 -67.87 -1.35
C SER A 262 -161.10 -68.32 0.08
N ASP A 263 -160.39 -67.49 0.84
CA ASP A 263 -159.65 -67.96 2.02
C ASP A 263 -160.31 -67.67 3.38
N LEU A 264 -161.65 -67.65 3.39
CA LEU A 264 -162.43 -67.94 4.61
C LEU A 264 -162.26 -69.39 5.10
N ARG A 265 -161.61 -70.28 4.33
CA ARG A 265 -161.75 -71.73 4.49
C ARG A 265 -160.68 -72.42 5.34
N ASN A 266 -159.39 -72.09 5.22
CA ASN A 266 -158.30 -72.92 5.75
C ASN A 266 -157.23 -72.12 6.52
N LEU A 267 -157.61 -71.56 7.66
CA LEU A 267 -156.63 -71.18 8.68
C LEU A 267 -156.17 -72.44 9.42
N ASN A 268 -154.87 -72.78 9.37
CA ASN A 268 -154.04 -72.92 10.58
C ASN A 268 -152.63 -73.51 10.34
N ASN A 269 -151.72 -73.12 11.24
CA ASN A 269 -150.43 -73.73 11.59
C ASN A 269 -149.34 -73.71 10.47
N LEU A 270 -148.45 -72.71 10.42
CA LEU A 270 -147.34 -72.42 11.37
C LEU A 270 -146.30 -73.57 11.37
N ALA A 271 -145.16 -73.53 10.67
CA ALA A 271 -144.09 -72.53 10.46
C ALA A 271 -142.94 -72.57 11.50
N ASN A 272 -141.76 -72.07 11.07
CA ASN A 272 -140.44 -72.03 11.74
C ASN A 272 -139.63 -73.35 11.62
N VAL A 273 -138.59 -73.49 10.76
CA VAL A 273 -137.35 -72.71 10.47
C VAL A 273 -136.17 -73.13 11.36
N SER A 274 -135.02 -73.42 10.72
CA SER A 274 -133.73 -73.74 11.36
C SER A 274 -132.55 -73.15 10.56
N LYS A 275 -131.34 -73.16 11.14
CA LYS A 275 -130.12 -72.51 10.61
C LYS A 275 -129.25 -73.45 9.77
N LEU A 276 -128.35 -72.89 8.93
CA LEU A 276 -126.88 -72.85 9.12
C LEU A 276 -126.03 -73.05 7.84
N SER A 277 -125.01 -72.20 7.67
CA SER A 277 -123.70 -72.38 6.99
C SER A 277 -123.52 -72.88 5.52
N GLN A 278 -122.91 -71.98 4.70
CA GLN A 278 -121.50 -72.07 4.20
C GLN A 278 -121.16 -72.94 2.95
N LEU A 279 -119.98 -72.63 2.36
CA LEU A 279 -119.24 -73.32 1.27
C LEU A 279 -119.72 -73.04 -0.19
N GLN A 280 -118.91 -73.09 -1.26
CA GLN A 280 -117.44 -72.95 -1.46
C GLN A 280 -117.08 -72.94 -2.98
N GLU A 281 -116.22 -72.01 -3.44
CA GLU A 281 -115.41 -72.01 -4.72
C GLU A 281 -116.18 -72.20 -6.07
N SER A 282 -115.61 -72.23 -7.29
CA SER A 282 -114.22 -72.23 -7.81
C SER A 282 -114.11 -71.61 -9.24
N ASN A 283 -112.88 -71.26 -9.69
CA ASN A 283 -112.39 -71.27 -11.11
C ASN A 283 -112.98 -70.21 -12.10
N THR A 284 -112.32 -69.73 -13.18
CA THR A 284 -110.96 -69.82 -13.82
C THR A 284 -110.85 -68.64 -14.85
N GLU A 285 -109.82 -68.34 -15.68
CA GLU A 285 -108.56 -68.96 -16.15
C GLU A 285 -107.59 -67.91 -16.77
N CYS A 286 -106.30 -68.25 -16.99
CA CYS A 286 -105.39 -67.74 -18.07
C CYS A 286 -104.98 -66.23 -18.14
N GLN A 287 -103.79 -65.80 -18.64
CA GLN A 287 -102.58 -66.51 -19.14
C GLN A 287 -101.31 -65.61 -19.17
N LYS A 288 -100.12 -66.25 -19.11
CA LYS A 288 -98.81 -65.91 -19.79
C LYS A 288 -97.80 -64.84 -19.28
N LEU A 289 -96.54 -65.34 -19.14
CA LEU A 289 -95.21 -64.73 -19.44
C LEU A 289 -94.71 -63.58 -18.51
N ASP A 290 -93.60 -63.74 -17.76
CA ASP A 290 -92.15 -63.81 -18.11
C ASP A 290 -91.52 -62.41 -18.33
N THR A 291 -90.32 -62.04 -17.85
CA THR A 291 -89.22 -62.81 -17.20
C THR A 291 -88.36 -61.94 -16.24
N ASN A 292 -87.44 -62.58 -15.50
CA ASN A 292 -86.54 -61.96 -14.49
C ASN A 292 -85.48 -60.99 -15.05
N VAL A 293 -84.92 -60.12 -14.18
CA VAL A 293 -83.51 -60.21 -13.70
C VAL A 293 -83.24 -59.17 -12.61
N SER A 294 -82.45 -59.53 -11.59
CA SER A 294 -81.87 -58.60 -10.61
C SER A 294 -80.53 -59.14 -10.09
N THR A 295 -79.63 -58.22 -9.71
CA THR A 295 -78.46 -58.40 -8.83
C THR A 295 -77.36 -59.41 -9.24
N ASN A 296 -76.10 -58.98 -9.26
CA ASN A 296 -75.12 -59.37 -8.22
C ASN A 296 -73.71 -58.78 -8.43
N GLU A 297 -72.97 -58.73 -7.33
CA GLU A 297 -71.51 -58.51 -7.28
C GLU A 297 -70.75 -59.85 -7.17
N LEU A 298 -69.41 -59.75 -7.07
CA LEU A 298 -68.53 -60.70 -6.36
C LEU A 298 -68.26 -62.06 -7.09
N PRO A 299 -67.29 -62.90 -6.63
CA PRO A 299 -66.26 -63.40 -7.54
C PRO A 299 -65.99 -64.92 -7.44
N GLY A 300 -64.89 -65.37 -8.06
CA GLY A 300 -64.03 -66.37 -7.44
C GLY A 300 -64.16 -67.83 -7.90
N SER A 301 -63.11 -68.27 -8.62
CA SER A 301 -62.48 -69.60 -8.56
C SER A 301 -63.27 -70.88 -8.90
N ASP A 302 -62.65 -71.62 -9.84
CA ASP A 302 -62.27 -73.04 -9.73
C ASP A 302 -63.12 -74.21 -10.30
N VAL A 303 -62.52 -74.83 -11.33
CA VAL A 303 -62.08 -76.24 -11.36
C VAL A 303 -62.87 -77.29 -12.19
N LYS A 304 -62.21 -77.66 -13.31
CA LYS A 304 -62.06 -79.00 -13.96
C LYS A 304 -63.12 -79.58 -14.92
N ASN A 305 -62.56 -80.04 -16.07
CA ASN A 305 -62.78 -81.34 -16.74
C ASN A 305 -64.04 -81.52 -17.64
N ARG A 306 -64.02 -82.30 -18.75
CA ARG A 306 -62.92 -83.05 -19.45
C ARG A 306 -63.43 -83.65 -20.79
N GLU A 307 -62.57 -83.71 -21.83
CA GLU A 307 -62.64 -84.61 -23.03
C GLU A 307 -63.79 -84.41 -24.07
N GLU A 308 -63.69 -84.82 -25.35
CA GLU A 308 -62.57 -85.28 -26.22
C GLU A 308 -62.95 -85.12 -27.73
N ASN A 309 -61.98 -84.94 -28.66
CA ASN A 309 -61.77 -85.75 -29.89
C ASN A 309 -60.64 -85.20 -30.82
N LYS A 310 -60.31 -85.90 -31.92
CA LYS A 310 -58.95 -85.95 -32.54
C LYS A 310 -58.81 -85.48 -34.01
N SER A 311 -57.57 -85.11 -34.35
CA SER A 311 -56.91 -85.02 -35.68
C SER A 311 -57.31 -83.86 -36.63
N GLY A 312 -56.40 -83.27 -37.44
CA GLY A 312 -54.92 -83.32 -37.40
C GLY A 312 -54.21 -83.14 -38.76
N SER A 313 -53.53 -82.01 -39.01
CA SER A 313 -52.49 -81.85 -40.05
C SER A 313 -51.66 -80.56 -39.86
N LYS A 314 -50.52 -80.46 -40.56
CA LYS A 314 -49.47 -79.43 -40.43
C LYS A 314 -49.93 -77.99 -40.73
N HIS A 315 -49.88 -77.13 -39.73
CA HIS A 315 -49.76 -75.66 -39.81
C HIS A 315 -48.86 -75.21 -38.63
N PRO A 316 -48.33 -73.97 -38.57
CA PRO A 316 -47.43 -73.56 -37.48
C PRO A 316 -48.08 -73.76 -36.12
N SER A 317 -47.35 -74.34 -35.17
CA SER A 317 -47.93 -74.65 -33.86
C SER A 317 -48.21 -73.35 -33.11
N PRO A 318 -49.42 -73.17 -32.53
CA PRO A 318 -49.66 -72.02 -31.66
C PRO A 318 -48.75 -72.05 -30.43
N ASP A 319 -48.23 -73.22 -30.03
CA ASP A 319 -47.26 -73.34 -28.93
C ASP A 319 -45.90 -72.70 -29.24
N ASP A 320 -45.43 -72.67 -30.50
CA ASP A 320 -44.18 -71.97 -30.84
C ASP A 320 -44.37 -70.45 -30.69
N LEU A 321 -45.48 -69.91 -31.20
CA LEU A 321 -45.83 -68.49 -31.05
C LEU A 321 -46.12 -68.11 -29.59
N LEU A 322 -46.78 -68.98 -28.82
CA LEU A 322 -46.99 -68.74 -27.38
C LEU A 322 -45.68 -68.86 -26.58
N THR A 323 -44.75 -69.72 -27.00
CA THR A 323 -43.45 -69.87 -26.32
C THR A 323 -42.54 -68.70 -26.68
N GLU A 324 -42.47 -68.29 -27.96
CA GLU A 324 -41.73 -67.10 -28.39
C GLU A 324 -42.27 -65.84 -27.70
N LEU A 325 -43.59 -65.61 -27.72
CA LEU A 325 -44.23 -64.50 -27.01
C LEU A 325 -43.96 -64.56 -25.51
N ARG A 326 -44.11 -65.72 -24.86
CA ARG A 326 -43.79 -65.85 -23.42
C ARG A 326 -42.32 -65.62 -23.14
N THR A 327 -41.39 -66.05 -24.00
CA THR A 327 -39.96 -65.78 -23.80
C THR A 327 -39.61 -64.31 -24.01
N THR A 328 -40.30 -63.59 -24.91
CA THR A 328 -40.10 -62.14 -25.06
C THR A 328 -40.78 -61.32 -23.96
N GLU A 329 -41.93 -61.76 -23.45
CA GLU A 329 -42.55 -61.20 -22.24
C GLU A 329 -41.70 -61.47 -20.99
N ILE A 330 -41.23 -62.71 -20.78
CA ILE A 330 -40.33 -63.05 -19.66
C ILE A 330 -39.03 -62.27 -19.76
N ALA A 331 -38.34 -62.24 -20.90
CA ALA A 331 -37.11 -61.47 -21.07
C ALA A 331 -37.33 -59.96 -20.87
N LYS A 332 -38.51 -59.43 -21.23
CA LYS A 332 -38.88 -58.05 -20.93
C LYS A 332 -39.05 -57.84 -19.42
N TYR A 333 -39.77 -58.72 -18.72
CA TYR A 333 -39.95 -58.64 -17.27
C TYR A 333 -38.63 -58.87 -16.51
N GLU A 334 -37.73 -59.71 -16.99
CA GLU A 334 -36.37 -59.89 -16.45
C GLU A 334 -35.52 -58.63 -16.63
N ALA A 335 -35.60 -57.97 -17.80
CA ALA A 335 -34.94 -56.68 -18.03
C ALA A 335 -35.54 -55.54 -17.19
N GLU A 336 -36.87 -55.51 -17.01
CA GLU A 336 -37.59 -54.54 -16.18
C GLU A 336 -37.26 -54.74 -14.68
N LEU A 337 -37.20 -55.99 -14.21
CA LEU A 337 -36.72 -56.32 -12.88
C LEU A 337 -35.25 -55.93 -12.67
N ALA A 338 -34.35 -56.26 -13.61
CA ALA A 338 -32.94 -55.88 -13.52
C ALA A 338 -32.74 -54.35 -13.51
N HIS A 339 -33.58 -53.61 -14.25
CA HIS A 339 -33.60 -52.15 -14.22
C HIS A 339 -34.06 -51.61 -12.86
N ILE A 340 -35.15 -52.16 -12.31
CA ILE A 340 -35.67 -51.78 -10.97
C ILE A 340 -34.67 -52.15 -9.87
N GLU A 341 -33.96 -53.27 -9.98
CA GLU A 341 -32.87 -53.62 -9.05
C GLU A 341 -31.68 -52.66 -9.16
N ALA A 342 -31.30 -52.23 -10.36
CA ALA A 342 -30.28 -51.21 -10.54
C ALA A 342 -30.69 -49.85 -9.94
N GLU A 343 -31.92 -49.39 -10.17
CA GLU A 343 -32.45 -48.17 -9.56
C GLU A 343 -32.53 -48.27 -8.05
N LYS A 344 -33.02 -49.39 -7.51
CA LYS A 344 -33.03 -49.67 -6.06
C LYS A 344 -31.63 -49.61 -5.46
N ASN A 345 -30.62 -50.13 -6.15
CA ASN A 345 -29.24 -50.10 -5.68
C ASN A 345 -28.67 -48.67 -5.69
N GLU A 346 -28.97 -47.85 -6.71
CA GLU A 346 -28.53 -46.45 -6.73
C GLU A 346 -29.30 -45.55 -5.75
N LEU A 347 -30.60 -45.80 -5.54
CA LEU A 347 -31.39 -45.19 -4.46
C LEU A 347 -30.85 -45.57 -3.07
N THR A 348 -30.40 -46.81 -2.90
CA THR A 348 -29.75 -47.24 -1.65
C THR A 348 -28.40 -46.53 -1.48
N ARG A 349 -27.59 -46.44 -2.54
CA ARG A 349 -26.29 -45.75 -2.55
C ARG A 349 -26.43 -44.26 -2.21
N THR A 350 -27.39 -43.57 -2.82
CA THR A 350 -27.66 -42.14 -2.57
C THR A 350 -28.27 -41.90 -1.19
N LEU A 351 -29.07 -42.84 -0.67
CA LEU A 351 -29.54 -42.84 0.72
C LEU A 351 -28.39 -43.00 1.71
N GLU A 352 -27.43 -43.91 1.48
CA GLU A 352 -26.24 -44.00 2.35
C GLU A 352 -25.36 -42.74 2.28
N ILE A 353 -25.20 -42.13 1.10
CA ILE A 353 -24.40 -40.90 0.92
C ILE A 353 -25.06 -39.72 1.65
N THR A 354 -26.38 -39.59 1.56
CA THR A 354 -27.13 -38.54 2.28
C THR A 354 -27.17 -38.79 3.79
N GLN A 355 -27.23 -40.05 4.24
CA GLN A 355 -27.07 -40.41 5.66
C GLN A 355 -25.68 -40.00 6.20
N ARG A 356 -24.58 -40.38 5.53
CA ARG A 356 -23.23 -39.97 5.93
C ARG A 356 -23.05 -38.44 5.94
N SER A 357 -23.66 -37.74 4.98
CA SER A 357 -23.67 -36.28 4.93
C SER A 357 -24.41 -35.67 6.14
N LEU A 358 -25.55 -36.27 6.54
CA LEU A 358 -26.31 -35.86 7.73
C LEU A 358 -25.55 -36.17 9.04
N GLU A 359 -24.86 -37.31 9.14
CA GLU A 359 -23.98 -37.65 10.26
C GLU A 359 -22.84 -36.62 10.41
N LEU A 360 -22.17 -36.26 9.31
CA LEU A 360 -21.15 -35.22 9.32
C LEU A 360 -21.73 -33.86 9.75
N ALA A 361 -22.86 -33.44 9.15
CA ALA A 361 -23.50 -32.18 9.49
C ALA A 361 -23.96 -32.10 10.96
N THR A 362 -24.50 -33.19 11.52
CA THR A 362 -24.89 -33.26 12.94
C THR A 362 -23.67 -33.24 13.87
N SER A 363 -22.56 -33.89 13.50
CA SER A 363 -21.29 -33.81 14.24
C SER A 363 -20.72 -32.38 14.24
N GLU A 364 -20.77 -31.67 13.10
CA GLU A 364 -20.38 -30.27 13.01
C GLU A 364 -21.26 -29.36 13.88
N VAL A 365 -22.57 -29.58 13.89
CA VAL A 365 -23.51 -28.81 14.74
C VAL A 365 -23.21 -29.08 16.23
N SER A 366 -22.91 -30.32 16.61
CA SER A 366 -22.53 -30.66 17.99
C SER A 366 -21.23 -29.96 18.40
N ASN A 367 -20.18 -30.00 17.56
CA ASN A 367 -18.91 -29.31 17.81
C ASN A 367 -19.09 -27.78 17.90
N LYS A 368 -19.97 -27.20 17.07
CA LYS A 368 -20.32 -25.77 17.14
C LYS A 368 -21.09 -25.44 18.42
N GLN A 369 -22.00 -26.31 18.88
CA GLN A 369 -22.74 -26.14 20.13
C GLN A 369 -21.82 -26.24 21.36
N GLU A 370 -20.89 -27.20 21.40
CA GLU A 370 -19.90 -27.30 22.48
C GLU A 370 -19.02 -26.04 22.55
N ARG A 371 -18.56 -25.54 21.40
CA ARG A 371 -17.81 -24.28 21.32
C ARG A 371 -18.64 -23.06 21.76
N ILE A 372 -19.94 -23.02 21.47
CA ILE A 372 -20.85 -21.98 21.98
C ILE A 372 -20.97 -22.09 23.51
N ASN A 373 -21.16 -23.29 24.05
CA ASN A 373 -21.23 -23.52 25.50
C ASN A 373 -19.93 -23.09 26.21
N GLY A 374 -18.77 -23.37 25.61
CA GLY A 374 -17.47 -22.92 26.13
C GLY A 374 -17.29 -21.39 26.09
N LEU A 375 -17.81 -20.72 25.06
CA LEU A 375 -17.81 -19.25 24.98
C LEU A 375 -18.80 -18.60 25.95
N LEU A 376 -19.94 -19.24 26.22
CA LEU A 376 -20.88 -18.82 27.27
C LEU A 376 -20.23 -18.92 28.65
N ALA A 377 -19.58 -20.04 28.98
CA ALA A 377 -18.86 -20.20 30.24
C ALA A 377 -17.72 -19.17 30.41
N GLN A 378 -17.04 -18.79 29.32
CA GLN A 378 -16.06 -17.69 29.34
C GLN A 378 -16.72 -16.32 29.57
N LEU A 379 -17.88 -16.06 28.97
CA LEU A 379 -18.64 -14.83 29.19
C LEU A 379 -19.16 -14.73 30.63
N ASP A 380 -19.69 -15.83 31.19
CA ASP A 380 -20.13 -15.91 32.58
C ASP A 380 -18.97 -15.65 33.56
N ALA A 381 -17.78 -16.22 33.28
CA ALA A 381 -16.57 -15.95 34.07
C ALA A 381 -16.13 -14.47 33.99
N ILE A 382 -16.16 -13.86 32.79
CA ILE A 382 -15.86 -12.43 32.61
C ILE A 382 -16.91 -11.56 33.32
N MET A 383 -18.19 -11.94 33.28
CA MET A 383 -19.26 -11.24 33.99
C MET A 383 -19.13 -11.37 35.51
N SER A 384 -18.68 -12.52 36.02
CA SER A 384 -18.38 -12.71 37.45
C SER A 384 -17.22 -11.81 37.88
N VAL A 385 -16.08 -11.82 37.15
CA VAL A 385 -14.93 -10.97 37.44
C VAL A 385 -15.28 -9.48 37.31
N LYS A 386 -16.13 -9.10 36.36
CA LYS A 386 -16.63 -7.72 36.27
C LYS A 386 -17.51 -7.38 37.47
N SER A 387 -18.45 -8.23 37.86
CA SER A 387 -19.31 -7.97 39.03
C SER A 387 -18.52 -7.87 40.34
N GLU A 388 -17.44 -8.64 40.45
CA GLU A 388 -16.51 -8.61 41.59
C GLU A 388 -15.66 -7.32 41.57
N ALA A 389 -15.17 -6.91 40.41
CA ALA A 389 -14.45 -5.64 40.24
C ALA A 389 -15.33 -4.39 40.44
N ASP A 390 -16.58 -4.42 39.95
CA ASP A 390 -17.59 -3.37 40.19
C ASP A 390 -17.90 -3.28 41.71
N SER A 391 -17.95 -4.42 42.42
CA SER A 391 -18.14 -4.47 43.89
C SER A 391 -16.91 -3.98 44.66
N GLU A 392 -15.69 -4.34 44.23
CA GLU A 392 -14.45 -3.78 44.78
C GLU A 392 -14.37 -2.25 44.58
N PHE A 393 -14.94 -1.73 43.49
CA PHE A 393 -14.99 -0.30 43.21
C PHE A 393 -15.91 0.43 44.20
N GLU A 394 -17.15 -0.06 44.41
CA GLU A 394 -18.05 0.51 45.43
C GLU A 394 -17.42 0.49 46.84
N VAL A 395 -16.71 -0.58 47.21
CA VAL A 395 -15.99 -0.66 48.50
C VAL A 395 -14.87 0.40 48.58
N LYS A 396 -14.08 0.58 47.52
CA LYS A 396 -13.01 1.60 47.48
C LYS A 396 -13.53 3.03 47.44
N GLU A 397 -14.69 3.27 46.83
CA GLU A 397 -15.36 4.58 46.82
C GLU A 397 -15.81 4.96 48.25
N LEU A 398 -16.38 4.00 48.99
CA LEU A 398 -16.75 4.15 50.40
C LEU A 398 -15.52 4.30 51.34
N GLU A 399 -14.38 3.67 51.03
CA GLU A 399 -13.12 3.91 51.76
C GLU A 399 -12.51 5.30 51.46
N LEU A 400 -12.78 5.88 50.28
CA LEU A 400 -12.26 7.18 49.87
C LEU A 400 -13.06 8.37 50.44
N GLU A 401 -14.37 8.23 50.67
CA GLU A 401 -15.15 9.27 51.37
C GLU A 401 -14.74 9.45 52.85
N ALA A 402 -13.97 8.51 53.41
CA ALA A 402 -13.63 8.48 54.84
C ALA A 402 -12.43 9.36 55.27
N GLN A 403 -11.73 10.07 54.36
CA GLN A 403 -10.62 10.96 54.73
C GLN A 403 -10.67 12.37 54.10
N PRO A 404 -10.47 13.45 54.89
CA PRO A 404 -10.48 14.82 54.39
C PRO A 404 -9.18 15.19 53.65
N THR A 405 -9.33 15.98 52.58
CA THR A 405 -8.27 16.30 51.61
C THR A 405 -7.19 17.26 52.11
N ALA A 406 -5.95 17.08 51.62
CA ALA A 406 -4.87 18.07 51.76
C ALA A 406 -3.88 18.03 50.58
N ASN A 407 -4.14 18.83 49.54
CA ASN A 407 -3.31 19.03 48.32
C ASN A 407 -3.24 17.80 47.37
N CYS A 408 -2.91 17.93 46.08
CA CYS A 408 -2.39 19.09 45.34
C CYS A 408 -2.96 19.25 43.91
N LYS A 409 -2.70 20.43 43.36
CA LYS A 409 -3.09 21.07 42.09
C LYS A 409 -2.97 20.25 40.78
N ASN A 410 -3.86 20.59 39.85
CA ASN A 410 -3.73 20.61 38.38
C ASN A 410 -3.61 19.29 37.58
N ALA A 411 -4.67 18.98 36.82
CA ALA A 411 -4.58 18.42 35.46
C ALA A 411 -5.82 18.85 34.64
N MET A 412 -5.76 18.69 33.31
CA MET A 412 -6.66 19.33 32.34
C MET A 412 -7.99 18.57 32.10
N VAL A 413 -9.05 19.37 31.93
CA VAL A 413 -10.06 19.29 30.85
C VAL A 413 -10.42 17.91 30.30
N GLU A 414 -11.66 17.47 30.54
CA GLU A 414 -12.53 17.10 29.43
C GLU A 414 -13.96 17.62 29.64
N SER A 415 -14.52 18.27 28.63
CA SER A 415 -15.73 19.10 28.77
C SER A 415 -16.98 18.34 28.35
N CYS A 416 -17.65 17.69 29.30
CA CYS A 416 -19.00 17.17 29.09
C CYS A 416 -20.01 18.32 29.03
N ILE A 417 -20.26 18.82 27.82
CA ILE A 417 -21.22 19.90 27.53
C ILE A 417 -22.65 19.41 27.80
N SER A 418 -23.09 19.55 29.05
CA SER A 418 -24.48 19.35 29.45
C SER A 418 -25.25 20.65 29.24
N MET A 419 -25.92 20.78 28.09
CA MET A 419 -26.77 21.94 27.74
C MET A 419 -28.05 21.97 28.59
N THR A 420 -27.94 22.30 29.87
CA THR A 420 -29.07 22.67 30.72
C THR A 420 -29.57 24.06 30.33
N SER A 421 -30.43 24.10 29.31
CA SER A 421 -31.14 25.32 28.91
C SER A 421 -32.05 25.80 30.04
N HIS A 422 -31.60 26.79 30.80
CA HIS A 422 -32.47 27.56 31.68
C HIS A 422 -33.53 28.28 30.84
N THR A 423 -34.79 28.08 31.20
CA THR A 423 -35.92 28.90 30.76
C THR A 423 -36.71 29.23 32.00
N ASP A 424 -36.80 30.50 32.36
CA ASP A 424 -37.44 30.94 33.60
C ASP A 424 -38.91 30.49 33.68
N GLU A 425 -39.35 30.05 34.86
CA GLU A 425 -40.76 29.79 35.12
C GLU A 425 -41.48 31.11 35.46
N ASN A 426 -42.45 31.50 34.63
CA ASN A 426 -43.61 32.30 35.00
C ASN A 426 -44.72 32.11 33.95
N GLU A 427 -45.98 32.27 34.37
CA GLU A 427 -47.23 32.10 33.59
C GLU A 427 -47.53 30.68 33.06
N ASP A 428 -48.43 29.98 33.75
CA ASP A 428 -49.20 28.85 33.19
C ASP A 428 -50.18 29.39 32.13
N PRO A 429 -50.32 28.70 30.97
CA PRO A 429 -51.15 27.49 30.99
C PRO A 429 -50.64 26.44 29.99
N ASN A 430 -49.62 25.65 30.36
CA ASN A 430 -48.93 24.83 29.35
C ASN A 430 -48.58 23.39 29.74
N THR A 431 -49.30 22.81 30.70
CA THR A 431 -49.22 21.38 31.03
C THR A 431 -49.35 20.45 29.82
N ASN A 432 -50.11 20.82 28.78
CA ASN A 432 -50.24 19.99 27.57
C ASN A 432 -48.97 20.00 26.71
N THR A 433 -48.39 21.16 26.35
CA THR A 433 -47.12 21.14 25.59
C THR A 433 -45.94 20.67 26.43
N GLN A 434 -45.94 20.89 27.75
CA GLN A 434 -45.00 20.27 28.70
C GLN A 434 -45.07 18.74 28.60
N ASN A 435 -46.27 18.16 28.46
CA ASN A 435 -46.47 16.72 28.27
C ASN A 435 -46.14 16.25 26.85
N ASP A 436 -46.42 17.04 25.82
CA ASP A 436 -46.07 16.71 24.43
C ASP A 436 -44.58 16.85 24.15
N LEU A 437 -43.87 17.80 24.78
CA LEU A 437 -42.40 17.83 24.83
C LEU A 437 -41.84 16.60 25.56
N LYS A 438 -42.45 16.19 26.69
CA LYS A 438 -42.10 14.93 27.36
C LYS A 438 -42.41 13.68 26.53
N ARG A 439 -43.40 13.72 25.63
CA ARG A 439 -43.67 12.65 24.63
C ARG A 439 -42.65 12.68 23.50
N LEU A 440 -42.36 13.85 22.94
CA LEU A 440 -41.42 14.05 21.83
C LEU A 440 -40.00 13.68 22.24
N ARG A 441 -39.54 14.05 23.44
CA ARG A 441 -38.25 13.59 24.01
C ARG A 441 -38.20 12.07 24.19
N ARG A 442 -39.31 11.41 24.52
CA ARG A 442 -39.39 9.93 24.59
C ARG A 442 -39.39 9.29 23.20
N ALA A 443 -40.13 9.85 22.24
CA ALA A 443 -40.13 9.39 20.86
C ALA A 443 -38.75 9.56 20.20
N LEU A 444 -38.06 10.68 20.47
CA LEU A 444 -36.70 10.93 20.03
C LEU A 444 -35.73 9.89 20.62
N ARG A 445 -35.73 9.66 21.93
CA ARG A 445 -34.92 8.60 22.58
C ARG A 445 -35.20 7.19 22.04
N LEU A 446 -36.46 6.87 21.74
CA LEU A 446 -36.81 5.60 21.11
C LEU A 446 -36.26 5.52 19.67
N ASN A 447 -36.21 6.62 18.94
CA ASN A 447 -35.64 6.68 17.59
C ASN A 447 -34.10 6.61 17.61
N GLU A 448 -33.45 7.37 18.49
CA GLU A 448 -32.01 7.31 18.79
C GLU A 448 -31.59 5.88 19.17
N ASN A 449 -32.35 5.21 20.05
CA ASN A 449 -32.11 3.81 20.39
C ASN A 449 -32.23 2.89 19.18
N ARG A 450 -33.28 3.04 18.34
CA ARG A 450 -33.44 2.25 17.10
C ARG A 450 -32.29 2.48 16.11
N TYR A 451 -31.83 3.72 15.93
CA TYR A 451 -30.64 4.02 15.13
C TYR A 451 -29.37 3.41 15.75
N SER A 452 -29.20 3.43 17.08
CA SER A 452 -28.06 2.79 17.76
C SER A 452 -28.02 1.27 17.59
N VAL A 453 -29.18 0.63 17.45
CA VAL A 453 -29.31 -0.81 17.18
C VAL A 453 -29.05 -1.09 15.70
N ALA A 454 -29.62 -0.30 14.80
CA ALA A 454 -29.34 -0.40 13.36
C ALA A 454 -27.85 -0.18 13.04
N LEU A 455 -27.19 0.80 13.66
CA LEU A 455 -25.75 1.04 13.49
C LEU A 455 -24.90 -0.12 14.03
N ARG A 456 -25.27 -0.71 15.18
CA ARG A 456 -24.61 -1.93 15.68
C ARG A 456 -24.84 -3.15 14.79
N GLN A 457 -26.03 -3.29 14.21
CA GLN A 457 -26.34 -4.34 13.23
C GLN A 457 -25.56 -4.15 11.93
N ILE A 458 -25.46 -2.91 11.42
CA ILE A 458 -24.62 -2.56 10.26
C ILE A 458 -23.14 -2.87 10.55
N ALA A 459 -22.63 -2.50 11.73
CA ALA A 459 -21.26 -2.82 12.13
C ALA A 459 -21.00 -4.33 12.23
N SER A 460 -21.95 -5.12 12.75
CA SER A 460 -21.88 -6.59 12.72
C SER A 460 -21.83 -7.09 11.28
N MET A 461 -22.79 -6.68 10.44
CA MET A 461 -22.84 -7.10 9.03
C MET A 461 -21.59 -6.70 8.24
N GLN A 462 -20.98 -5.55 8.52
CA GLN A 462 -19.71 -5.13 7.93
C GLN A 462 -18.54 -6.03 8.37
N HIS A 463 -18.48 -6.38 9.66
CA HIS A 463 -17.49 -7.32 10.20
C HIS A 463 -17.71 -8.76 9.69
N ASP A 464 -18.96 -9.18 9.51
CA ASP A 464 -19.29 -10.49 8.96
C ASP A 464 -18.98 -10.57 7.45
N LEU A 465 -19.28 -9.52 6.68
CA LEU A 465 -18.83 -9.37 5.29
C LEU A 465 -17.29 -9.35 5.18
N TRP A 466 -16.60 -8.66 6.10
CA TRP A 466 -15.14 -8.69 6.18
C TRP A 466 -14.63 -10.12 6.44
N ARG A 467 -15.27 -10.87 7.35
CA ARG A 467 -14.93 -12.30 7.60
C ARG A 467 -15.20 -13.20 6.40
N TYR A 468 -16.27 -12.96 5.63
CA TYR A 468 -16.52 -13.70 4.39
C TYR A 468 -15.45 -13.39 3.34
N HIS A 469 -15.11 -12.12 3.14
CA HIS A 469 -14.08 -11.72 2.19
C HIS A 469 -12.67 -12.17 2.60
N GLU A 470 -12.37 -12.25 3.90
CA GLU A 470 -11.09 -12.81 4.37
C GLU A 470 -11.03 -14.34 4.23
N ARG A 471 -12.16 -15.05 4.35
CA ARG A 471 -12.26 -16.48 3.98
C ARG A 471 -12.07 -16.67 2.47
N GLU A 472 -12.73 -15.85 1.65
CA GLU A 472 -12.62 -15.86 0.19
C GLU A 472 -11.17 -15.66 -0.28
N LYS A 473 -10.35 -14.84 0.41
CA LYS A 473 -8.90 -14.72 0.16
C LYS A 473 -8.07 -15.95 0.55
N ILE A 474 -8.55 -16.75 1.49
CA ILE A 474 -7.91 -18.02 1.92
C ILE A 474 -8.33 -19.13 0.95
N ASP A 475 -9.62 -19.24 0.64
CA ASP A 475 -10.20 -20.24 -0.26
C ASP A 475 -9.72 -20.05 -1.71
N SER A 476 -9.45 -18.81 -2.13
CA SER A 476 -8.77 -18.50 -3.42
C SER A 476 -7.27 -18.78 -3.43
N ARG A 477 -6.70 -19.30 -2.33
CA ARG A 477 -5.33 -19.83 -2.23
C ARG A 477 -5.35 -21.28 -1.71
N PRO A 478 -5.85 -22.26 -2.49
CA PRO A 478 -5.87 -23.66 -2.09
C PRO A 478 -4.48 -24.23 -1.77
N GLU A 479 -3.43 -23.61 -2.32
CA GLU A 479 -2.02 -23.88 -2.00
C GLU A 479 -1.68 -23.69 -0.51
N LEU A 480 -2.47 -22.92 0.25
CA LEU A 480 -2.29 -22.67 1.70
C LEU A 480 -3.31 -23.40 2.58
N ALA A 481 -4.18 -24.24 2.00
CA ALA A 481 -5.20 -24.98 2.74
C ALA A 481 -4.64 -26.16 3.59
N SER A 482 -3.36 -26.51 3.40
CA SER A 482 -2.66 -27.50 4.22
C SER A 482 -1.75 -26.81 5.24
N GLU A 483 -1.74 -27.32 6.48
CA GLU A 483 -0.86 -26.84 7.55
C GLU A 483 0.63 -26.92 7.14
N GLU A 484 0.99 -27.89 6.31
CA GLU A 484 2.36 -28.11 5.85
C GLU A 484 2.80 -27.07 4.81
N SER A 485 1.94 -26.73 3.84
CA SER A 485 2.27 -25.69 2.85
C SER A 485 2.21 -24.28 3.44
N LEU A 486 1.32 -24.04 4.42
CA LEU A 486 1.33 -22.82 5.22
C LEU A 486 2.65 -22.65 5.99
N LYS A 487 3.19 -23.73 6.60
CA LYS A 487 4.52 -23.70 7.24
C LYS A 487 5.64 -23.39 6.24
N GLN A 488 5.61 -24.00 5.06
CA GLN A 488 6.62 -23.75 4.02
C GLN A 488 6.56 -22.30 3.51
N GLU A 489 5.37 -21.72 3.33
CA GLU A 489 5.21 -20.31 2.99
C GLU A 489 5.66 -19.38 4.13
N LEU A 490 5.38 -19.71 5.39
CA LEU A 490 5.88 -18.95 6.55
C LEU A 490 7.42 -18.96 6.62
N VAL A 491 8.06 -20.11 6.38
CA VAL A 491 9.54 -20.21 6.31
C VAL A 491 10.09 -19.41 5.13
N ARG A 492 9.43 -19.44 3.96
CA ARG A 492 9.81 -18.64 2.79
C ARG A 492 9.71 -17.13 3.06
N LEU A 493 8.62 -16.70 3.69
CA LEU A 493 8.40 -15.30 4.07
C LEU A 493 9.38 -14.86 5.17
N GLN A 494 9.67 -15.71 6.15
CA GLN A 494 10.68 -15.44 7.17
C GLN A 494 12.06 -15.24 6.53
N GLY A 495 12.50 -16.12 5.63
CA GLY A 495 13.77 -15.97 4.92
C GLY A 495 13.85 -14.69 4.07
N ILE A 496 12.73 -14.25 3.48
CA ILE A 496 12.66 -12.96 2.75
C ILE A 496 12.72 -11.76 3.70
N LEU A 497 12.06 -11.83 4.86
CA LEU A 497 12.16 -10.79 5.89
C LEU A 497 13.59 -10.70 6.45
N GLU A 498 14.26 -11.84 6.64
CA GLU A 498 15.62 -11.93 7.13
C GLU A 498 16.62 -11.38 6.08
N GLN A 499 16.48 -11.73 4.80
CA GLN A 499 17.21 -11.11 3.70
C GLN A 499 17.01 -9.59 3.66
N ARG A 500 15.75 -9.12 3.78
CA ARG A 500 15.42 -7.68 3.77
C ARG A 500 15.99 -6.95 4.99
N ASN A 501 16.05 -7.59 6.14
CA ASN A 501 16.69 -7.06 7.34
C ASN A 501 18.21 -6.89 7.14
N GLU A 502 18.90 -7.86 6.52
CA GLU A 502 20.31 -7.71 6.16
C GLU A 502 20.52 -6.65 5.08
N GLU A 503 19.66 -6.57 4.05
CA GLU A 503 19.69 -5.49 3.06
C GLU A 503 19.59 -4.11 3.76
N ILE A 504 18.63 -3.94 4.68
CA ILE A 504 18.48 -2.72 5.49
C ILE A 504 19.72 -2.42 6.32
N LYS A 505 20.30 -3.41 7.03
CA LYS A 505 21.54 -3.22 7.80
C LYS A 505 22.71 -2.75 6.92
N THR A 506 22.89 -3.34 5.73
CA THR A 506 23.96 -2.91 4.82
C THR A 506 23.74 -1.50 4.27
N LEU A 507 22.49 -1.07 4.10
CA LEU A 507 22.15 0.31 3.71
C LEU A 507 22.37 1.30 4.86
N GLN A 508 22.02 0.92 6.09
CA GLN A 508 22.29 1.71 7.31
C GLN A 508 23.80 1.92 7.51
N GLN A 509 24.61 0.86 7.36
CA GLN A 509 26.08 0.97 7.43
C GLN A 509 26.63 1.92 6.36
N LYS A 510 26.23 1.75 5.09
CA LYS A 510 26.64 2.64 3.99
C LYS A 510 26.24 4.10 4.22
N LEU A 511 25.10 4.35 4.85
CA LEU A 511 24.63 5.69 5.16
C LEU A 511 25.48 6.33 6.27
N SER A 512 25.82 5.58 7.32
CA SER A 512 26.73 6.03 8.39
C SER A 512 28.17 6.23 7.89
N ASP A 513 28.67 5.34 7.01
CA ASP A 513 29.97 5.52 6.35
C ASP A 513 29.99 6.80 5.51
N ASN A 514 28.93 7.04 4.72
CA ASN A 514 28.78 8.24 3.91
C ASN A 514 28.73 9.51 4.78
N GLU A 515 27.89 9.54 5.82
CA GLU A 515 27.82 10.61 6.81
C GLU A 515 29.21 10.92 7.40
N GLN A 516 29.95 9.89 7.80
CA GLN A 516 31.31 10.05 8.30
C GLN A 516 32.26 10.65 7.24
N THR A 517 32.11 10.30 5.95
CA THR A 517 32.88 10.95 4.87
C THR A 517 32.46 12.40 4.63
N ILE A 518 31.17 12.73 4.75
CA ILE A 518 30.65 14.09 4.65
C ILE A 518 31.23 14.94 5.78
N CYS A 519 31.20 14.48 7.04
CA CYS A 519 31.83 15.16 8.17
C CYS A 519 33.34 15.35 7.96
N LYS A 520 34.06 14.31 7.51
CA LYS A 520 35.50 14.40 7.18
C LYS A 520 35.78 15.43 6.08
N ASN A 521 34.92 15.54 5.07
CA ASN A 521 35.08 16.49 3.97
C ASN A 521 34.69 17.92 4.38
N TYR A 522 33.66 18.09 5.22
CA TYR A 522 33.29 19.36 5.83
C TYR A 522 34.45 19.92 6.66
N SER A 523 35.07 19.11 7.54
CA SER A 523 36.26 19.52 8.31
C SER A 523 37.44 19.95 7.43
N LYS A 524 37.66 19.27 6.29
CA LYS A 524 38.67 19.71 5.29
C LYS A 524 38.30 21.08 4.73
N ILE A 525 37.06 21.28 4.28
CA ILE A 525 36.57 22.56 3.71
C ILE A 525 36.72 23.69 4.73
N CYS A 526 36.38 23.47 6.01
CA CYS A 526 36.62 24.44 7.08
C CYS A 526 38.12 24.78 7.21
N SER A 527 39.01 23.77 7.23
CA SER A 527 40.46 24.01 7.34
C SER A 527 41.03 24.79 6.14
N VAL A 528 40.58 24.47 4.91
CA VAL A 528 40.98 25.20 3.69
C VAL A 528 40.46 26.65 3.75
N THR A 529 39.21 26.84 4.17
CA THR A 529 38.61 28.18 4.34
C THR A 529 39.40 29.01 5.35
N GLU A 530 39.86 28.42 6.45
CA GLU A 530 40.67 29.12 7.46
C GLU A 530 42.07 29.47 6.92
N THR A 531 42.73 28.57 6.19
CA THR A 531 43.99 28.91 5.52
C THR A 531 43.81 30.02 4.47
N TYR A 532 42.68 30.05 3.75
CA TYR A 532 42.38 31.10 2.79
C TYR A 532 42.16 32.45 3.47
N LYS A 533 41.43 32.51 4.59
CA LYS A 533 41.33 33.73 5.42
C LYS A 533 42.72 34.22 5.84
N GLN A 534 43.58 33.32 6.34
CA GLN A 534 44.92 33.70 6.80
C GLN A 534 45.80 34.22 5.66
N CYS A 535 45.75 33.60 4.47
CA CYS A 535 46.40 34.11 3.27
C CYS A 535 45.86 35.49 2.85
N LEU A 536 44.54 35.70 2.94
CA LEU A 536 43.91 36.99 2.63
C LEU A 536 44.39 38.09 3.60
N ILE A 537 44.44 37.81 4.91
CA ILE A 537 44.93 38.72 5.95
C ILE A 537 46.39 39.11 5.69
N VAL A 538 47.25 38.14 5.38
CA VAL A 538 48.66 38.39 5.02
C VAL A 538 48.77 39.24 3.74
N LEU A 539 47.97 38.94 2.72
CA LEU A 539 47.95 39.71 1.46
C LEU A 539 47.48 41.15 1.67
N ILE A 540 46.45 41.38 2.51
CA ILE A 540 45.98 42.73 2.89
C ILE A 540 47.06 43.48 3.68
N GLY A 541 47.77 42.81 4.60
CA GLY A 541 48.89 43.40 5.33
C GLY A 541 50.04 43.84 4.39
N ILE A 542 50.41 42.99 3.43
CA ILE A 542 51.41 43.32 2.40
C ILE A 542 50.92 44.47 1.53
N TYR A 543 49.65 44.47 1.11
CA TYR A 543 49.06 45.53 0.30
C TYR A 543 49.06 46.88 1.03
N SER A 544 48.65 46.90 2.30
CA SER A 544 48.68 48.10 3.15
C SER A 544 50.11 48.63 3.35
N PHE A 545 51.08 47.74 3.61
CA PHE A 545 52.50 48.09 3.69
C PHE A 545 53.02 48.73 2.39
N VAL A 546 52.72 48.14 1.23
CA VAL A 546 53.11 48.69 -0.08
C VAL A 546 52.45 50.06 -0.32
N CYS A 547 51.18 50.23 0.01
CA CYS A 547 50.48 51.51 -0.09
C CYS A 547 51.11 52.59 0.80
N SER A 548 51.50 52.23 2.04
CA SER A 548 52.21 53.10 2.98
C SER A 548 53.58 53.53 2.44
N VAL A 549 54.37 52.61 1.87
CA VAL A 549 55.65 52.91 1.21
C VAL A 549 55.48 53.88 0.03
N ILE A 550 54.39 53.74 -0.75
CA ILE A 550 54.05 54.63 -1.88
C ILE A 550 53.40 55.96 -1.39
N LYS A 551 53.06 56.07 -0.10
CA LYS A 551 52.35 57.20 0.54
C LYS A 551 50.96 57.47 -0.04
N VAL A 552 50.26 56.42 -0.46
CA VAL A 552 48.87 56.48 -0.97
C VAL A 552 47.98 55.67 -0.05
N SER A 553 46.80 56.19 0.30
CA SER A 553 45.80 55.44 1.08
C SER A 553 45.38 54.17 0.33
N PRO A 554 45.31 52.99 0.98
CA PRO A 554 44.99 51.73 0.32
C PRO A 554 43.72 51.78 -0.54
N HIS A 555 42.65 52.41 -0.06
CA HIS A 555 41.41 52.64 -0.81
C HIS A 555 41.62 53.49 -2.07
N LYS A 556 42.41 54.57 -1.99
CA LYS A 556 42.69 55.43 -3.15
C LYS A 556 43.51 54.69 -4.20
N GLN A 557 44.39 53.79 -3.76
CA GLN A 557 45.14 52.90 -4.67
C GLN A 557 44.25 51.82 -5.31
N VAL A 558 43.28 51.23 -4.59
CA VAL A 558 42.30 50.30 -5.19
C VAL A 558 41.46 51.04 -6.24
N ALA A 559 40.94 52.22 -5.91
CA ALA A 559 40.15 53.05 -6.83
C ALA A 559 40.93 53.40 -8.10
N TYR A 560 42.18 53.87 -7.97
CA TYR A 560 43.04 54.18 -9.11
C TYR A 560 43.35 52.96 -9.99
N VAL A 561 43.57 51.79 -9.40
CA VAL A 561 43.81 50.55 -10.16
C VAL A 561 42.55 50.07 -10.87
N ALA A 562 41.39 50.12 -10.22
CA ALA A 562 40.12 49.71 -10.81
C ALA A 562 39.71 50.61 -11.99
N ASP A 563 39.84 51.93 -11.83
CA ASP A 563 39.62 52.94 -12.88
C ASP A 563 40.56 52.70 -14.08
N ARG A 564 41.86 52.49 -13.82
CA ARG A 564 42.87 52.16 -14.85
C ARG A 564 42.54 50.89 -15.66
N PHE A 565 41.78 49.95 -15.11
CA PHE A 565 41.37 48.71 -15.77
C PHE A 565 39.90 48.68 -16.20
N ASN A 566 39.15 49.80 -16.11
CA ASN A 566 37.71 49.88 -16.37
C ASN A 566 36.92 48.78 -15.63
N ILE A 567 37.16 48.65 -14.32
CA ILE A 567 36.41 47.76 -13.43
C ILE A 567 35.53 48.62 -12.51
N PRO A 568 34.20 48.56 -12.61
CA PRO A 568 33.31 49.26 -11.70
C PRO A 568 33.56 48.82 -10.25
N LEU A 569 33.87 49.78 -9.39
CA LEU A 569 33.81 49.58 -7.94
C LEU A 569 32.41 49.94 -7.44
N ARG A 570 31.94 49.19 -6.44
CA ARG A 570 30.68 49.47 -5.78
C ARG A 570 30.78 50.80 -5.02
N SER A 571 30.03 51.80 -5.49
CA SER A 571 29.88 53.08 -4.79
C SER A 571 29.14 52.86 -3.47
N GLU A 572 29.57 53.51 -2.38
CA GLU A 572 28.94 53.38 -1.05
C GLU A 572 27.51 53.97 -0.96
N LYS A 573 26.94 54.40 -2.10
CA LYS A 573 25.61 54.99 -2.19
C LYS A 573 24.53 54.11 -2.80
N ASP A 574 24.91 52.98 -3.40
CA ASP A 574 23.98 51.97 -3.92
C ASP A 574 23.80 50.83 -2.89
N SER A 575 23.31 51.21 -1.70
CA SER A 575 23.14 50.34 -0.53
C SER A 575 21.77 49.65 -0.43
N SER A 576 21.09 49.50 -1.57
CA SER A 576 19.91 48.65 -1.76
C SER A 576 19.90 48.11 -3.20
N GLU A 577 19.28 46.95 -3.42
CA GLU A 577 18.98 46.43 -4.77
C GLU A 577 20.18 46.26 -5.73
N ASN A 578 21.22 45.54 -5.28
CA ASN A 578 21.89 44.52 -6.10
C ASN A 578 22.90 43.73 -5.24
N SER A 579 22.46 42.57 -4.75
CA SER A 579 23.29 41.56 -4.08
C SER A 579 22.98 40.19 -4.69
N VAL A 580 23.61 39.88 -5.83
CA VAL A 580 23.45 38.59 -6.54
C VAL A 580 24.26 37.49 -5.84
N ALA A 581 24.07 37.38 -4.52
CA ALA A 581 24.72 36.48 -3.58
C ALA A 581 23.80 36.19 -2.38
N SER A 582 22.47 36.26 -2.57
CA SER A 582 21.46 36.06 -1.53
C SER A 582 20.17 35.48 -2.11
N ASP A 583 20.29 34.46 -2.94
CA ASP A 583 19.14 33.79 -3.56
C ASP A 583 19.31 32.25 -3.55
N LEU A 584 19.35 31.68 -2.33
CA LEU A 584 19.09 30.26 -2.04
C LEU A 584 18.95 29.96 -0.52
N VAL A 585 18.43 30.91 0.26
CA VAL A 585 17.98 30.68 1.65
C VAL A 585 16.56 31.22 1.79
N GLY A 586 15.61 30.50 1.17
CA GLY A 586 14.19 30.88 1.05
C GLY A 586 13.22 30.09 1.94
N THR A 587 13.70 29.02 2.58
CA THR A 587 13.04 28.23 3.64
C THR A 587 14.17 27.72 4.54
N ASP A 588 14.21 28.01 5.83
CA ASP A 588 13.18 27.58 6.76
C ASP A 588 12.97 28.50 7.98
N LYS A 589 11.99 28.16 8.81
CA LYS A 589 11.75 28.84 10.09
C LYS A 589 12.67 28.32 11.20
N SER A 590 12.82 29.12 12.25
CA SER A 590 13.56 28.77 13.46
C SER A 590 13.07 27.46 14.08
N ILE A 591 13.91 26.42 14.03
CA ILE A 591 13.88 25.28 14.94
C ILE A 591 15.25 25.23 15.60
N ASP A 592 15.32 25.81 16.80
CA ASP A 592 16.40 25.57 17.75
C ASP A 592 15.97 24.44 18.70
N GLU A 593 16.91 23.85 19.42
CA GLU A 593 16.69 22.82 20.46
C GLU A 593 15.78 21.61 20.10
N GLN A 594 16.37 20.54 19.53
CA GLN A 594 16.37 19.19 20.15
C GLN A 594 16.97 18.11 19.23
N LEU A 595 18.10 17.52 19.66
CA LEU A 595 18.55 16.11 19.50
C LEU A 595 20.05 15.99 19.80
N GLY A 596 20.44 16.37 21.03
CA GLY A 596 21.82 16.36 21.52
C GLY A 596 22.06 15.35 22.64
N GLN A 597 21.32 14.25 22.69
CA GLN A 597 21.26 13.38 23.87
C GLN A 597 20.98 11.90 23.54
N ASP A 598 22.02 11.16 23.11
CA ASP A 598 22.48 10.00 23.88
C ASP A 598 23.80 9.41 23.35
N CYS A 599 24.88 9.54 24.13
CA CYS A 599 26.06 8.66 24.08
C CYS A 599 26.94 8.89 25.33
N GLY A 600 26.45 8.48 26.50
CA GLY A 600 27.10 8.77 27.79
C GLY A 600 28.31 7.87 28.11
N ILE A 601 29.53 8.41 28.09
CA ILE A 601 30.71 7.80 28.72
C ILE A 601 31.41 8.83 29.64
N LYS A 602 31.42 8.55 30.96
CA LYS A 602 32.25 9.25 31.96
C LYS A 602 33.70 8.74 31.88
N PRO A 603 34.73 9.59 32.08
CA PRO A 603 35.17 9.99 33.43
C PRO A 603 35.38 11.51 33.57
N THR A 604 34.78 12.20 34.55
CA THR A 604 35.33 12.43 35.92
C THR A 604 36.80 12.90 35.94
N GLY A 605 37.04 14.21 36.12
CA GLY A 605 38.40 14.77 36.20
C GLY A 605 38.49 16.30 36.39
N SER A 606 37.97 16.84 37.49
CA SER A 606 38.43 18.13 38.04
C SER A 606 39.72 17.91 38.87
N PRO A 607 40.54 18.92 39.24
CA PRO A 607 40.19 20.34 39.42
C PRO A 607 41.17 21.43 38.93
N THR A 608 40.56 22.59 38.66
CA THR A 608 40.92 23.94 39.14
C THR A 608 42.36 24.23 39.63
N SER A 609 43.03 25.19 38.99
CA SER A 609 44.09 26.00 39.61
C SER A 609 43.93 27.48 39.28
N ASN A 610 43.85 28.33 40.31
CA ASN A 610 43.65 29.78 40.17
C ASN A 610 44.88 30.49 39.58
N THR A 611 44.66 31.62 38.88
CA THR A 611 45.55 32.79 39.00
C THR A 611 44.75 34.09 38.98
N LYS A 612 45.05 34.98 39.93
CA LYS A 612 44.62 36.39 39.89
C LYS A 612 45.62 37.18 39.04
N THR A 613 45.13 38.18 38.33
CA THR A 613 45.86 39.45 38.21
C THR A 613 44.87 40.60 38.41
N THR A 614 45.33 41.66 39.08
CA THR A 614 44.51 42.80 39.51
C THR A 614 44.88 44.05 38.69
N THR A 615 44.04 45.08 38.80
CA THR A 615 44.36 46.52 38.87
C THR A 615 44.12 47.41 37.64
N SER A 616 43.42 48.51 37.93
CA SER A 616 43.56 49.88 37.39
C SER A 616 43.33 50.17 35.89
N THR A 617 42.17 50.77 35.63
CA THR A 617 42.00 52.12 35.05
C THR A 617 43.20 52.80 34.38
N THR A 618 43.02 53.16 33.10
CA THR A 618 43.37 54.49 32.57
C THR A 618 42.33 54.92 31.53
N THR A 619 41.70 56.08 31.74
CA THR A 619 40.70 56.67 30.83
C THR A 619 41.35 57.63 29.84
N THR A 620 41.77 57.14 28.68
CA THR A 620 42.13 57.94 27.48
C THR A 620 42.25 57.02 26.26
N THR A 621 41.13 56.72 25.58
CA THR A 621 41.11 56.01 24.28
C THR A 621 39.79 56.19 23.49
N GLU A 622 38.94 57.19 23.77
CA GLU A 622 37.79 57.46 22.87
C GLU A 622 38.27 57.89 21.48
N SER A 623 39.34 58.69 21.41
CA SER A 623 40.10 58.98 20.18
C SER A 623 40.58 57.73 19.45
N ASP A 624 41.10 56.76 20.21
CA ASP A 624 41.74 55.58 19.67
C ASP A 624 40.70 54.53 19.26
N PHE A 625 39.52 54.54 19.87
CA PHE A 625 38.38 53.72 19.45
C PHE A 625 37.70 54.30 18.20
N GLU A 626 37.58 55.63 18.06
CA GLU A 626 37.18 56.26 16.80
C GLU A 626 38.19 55.96 15.69
N VAL A 627 39.50 56.14 15.93
CA VAL A 627 40.55 55.84 14.92
C VAL A 627 40.62 54.35 14.59
N LEU A 628 40.43 53.45 15.55
CA LEU A 628 40.34 52.00 15.28
C LEU A 628 39.04 51.63 14.55
N SER A 629 37.93 52.37 14.74
CA SER A 629 36.71 52.19 13.95
C SER A 629 36.90 52.70 12.52
N GLU A 630 37.45 53.91 12.33
CA GLU A 630 37.73 54.45 10.99
C GLU A 630 38.72 53.57 10.22
N GLU A 631 39.78 53.05 10.85
CA GLU A 631 40.71 52.12 10.19
C GLU A 631 40.06 50.74 9.93
N ALA A 632 39.18 50.26 10.82
CA ALA A 632 38.41 49.02 10.61
C ALA A 632 37.38 49.14 9.48
N ASP A 633 36.67 50.26 9.38
CA ASP A 633 35.72 50.56 8.32
C ASP A 633 36.46 50.81 6.98
N LEU A 634 37.60 51.51 7.01
CA LEU A 634 38.48 51.67 5.85
C LEU A 634 39.02 50.31 5.37
N HIS A 635 39.44 49.43 6.29
CA HIS A 635 39.79 48.04 5.98
C HIS A 635 38.60 47.26 5.42
N LEU A 636 37.39 47.43 5.96
CA LEU A 636 36.18 46.72 5.52
C LEU A 636 35.76 47.15 4.11
N THR A 637 35.77 48.45 3.80
CA THR A 637 35.52 48.96 2.44
C THR A 637 36.62 48.50 1.48
N VAL A 638 37.90 48.53 1.86
CA VAL A 638 39.02 47.99 1.04
C VAL A 638 38.85 46.49 0.79
N VAL A 639 38.51 45.69 1.79
CA VAL A 639 38.23 44.25 1.65
C VAL A 639 37.04 43.99 0.75
N THR A 640 35.99 44.82 0.83
CA THR A 640 34.79 44.69 0.00
C THR A 640 35.08 45.04 -1.46
N GLN A 641 35.82 46.12 -1.71
CA GLN A 641 36.27 46.51 -3.05
C GLN A 641 37.24 45.49 -3.66
N LEU A 642 38.22 45.00 -2.89
CA LEU A 642 39.14 43.95 -3.35
C LEU A 642 38.41 42.62 -3.63
N ARG A 643 37.44 42.24 -2.80
CA ARG A 643 36.60 41.05 -3.04
C ARG A 643 35.82 41.17 -4.34
N HIS A 644 35.20 42.34 -4.59
CA HIS A 644 34.52 42.61 -5.84
C HIS A 644 35.49 42.57 -7.03
N LEU A 645 36.64 43.26 -6.93
CA LEU A 645 37.68 43.30 -7.96
C LEU A 645 38.15 41.88 -8.35
N VAL A 646 38.45 41.04 -7.35
CA VAL A 646 38.87 39.63 -7.56
C VAL A 646 37.73 38.80 -8.16
N SER A 647 36.48 38.99 -7.72
CA SER A 647 35.32 38.31 -8.31
C SER A 647 35.14 38.67 -9.78
N THR A 648 35.17 39.96 -10.13
CA THR A 648 35.04 40.42 -11.53
C THR A 648 36.24 39.99 -12.39
N PHE A 649 37.45 39.93 -11.82
CA PHE A 649 38.61 39.37 -12.53
C PHE A 649 38.46 37.86 -12.78
N ASN A 650 38.04 37.09 -11.78
CA ASN A 650 37.87 35.63 -11.90
C ASN A 650 36.73 35.28 -12.87
N GLU A 651 35.66 36.07 -12.87
CA GLU A 651 34.56 35.96 -13.82
C GLU A 651 35.01 36.31 -15.25
N LYS A 652 35.68 37.44 -15.46
CA LYS A 652 36.26 37.80 -16.78
C LYS A 652 37.28 36.78 -17.26
N TYR A 653 38.11 36.24 -16.36
CA TYR A 653 39.09 35.19 -16.68
C TYR A 653 38.39 33.88 -17.08
N SER A 654 37.33 33.50 -16.37
CA SER A 654 36.50 32.33 -16.72
C SER A 654 35.80 32.52 -18.08
N GLN A 655 35.26 33.72 -18.35
CA GLN A 655 34.67 34.07 -19.65
C GLN A 655 35.69 34.01 -20.79
N ILE A 656 36.91 34.54 -20.57
CA ILE A 656 38.01 34.46 -21.55
C ILE A 656 38.47 33.02 -21.75
N SER A 657 38.62 32.23 -20.69
CA SER A 657 38.97 30.80 -20.76
C SER A 657 37.93 30.03 -21.60
N ASN A 658 36.64 30.25 -21.34
CA ASN A 658 35.55 29.63 -22.08
C ASN A 658 35.52 30.09 -23.55
N GLN A 659 35.77 31.37 -23.85
CA GLN A 659 35.85 31.86 -25.22
C GLN A 659 37.04 31.28 -25.99
N VAL A 660 38.22 31.18 -25.37
CA VAL A 660 39.39 30.51 -25.96
C VAL A 660 39.08 29.04 -26.22
N GLN A 661 38.44 28.35 -25.28
CA GLN A 661 38.05 26.94 -25.40
C GLN A 661 36.97 26.70 -26.48
N ILE A 662 36.12 27.69 -26.77
CA ILE A 662 35.15 27.68 -27.89
C ILE A 662 35.82 28.04 -29.24
N THR A 663 36.97 28.73 -29.23
CA THR A 663 37.71 29.13 -30.45
C THR A 663 38.77 28.10 -30.86
N VAL A 664 38.95 27.04 -30.08
CA VAL A 664 39.91 25.93 -30.29
C VAL A 664 39.18 24.59 -30.58
N LEU A 665 37.85 24.65 -30.73
CA LEU A 665 36.97 23.58 -31.22
C LEU A 665 36.40 23.93 -32.61
#